data_AF-A0AB38DA43-F1
#
_entry.id   AF-A0AB38DA43-F1
#
_cell.length_a   1.000
_cell.length_b   1.000
_cell.length_c   1.000
_cell.angle_alpha   90.00
_cell.angle_beta   90.00
_cell.angle_gamma   90.00
#
_symmetry.space_group_name_H-M   'P 1'
#
loop_
_entity.id
_entity.type
_entity.pdbx_description
1 polymer ?
#
loop_
_entity_poly.entity_id
_entity_poly.type
_entity_poly.pdbx_seq_one_letter_code
_entity_poly.pdbx_strand_id
1 'polypeptide(L)'
;MSGQSRVSAPAAERPAFMRFVRRFAVPVLITWLFMTVAVNVLVPPIESVAREHAVTMSPHDAPAMIAAKHIGQKYHESDSDSMAMIVLESDDPLGEGAHQYYDNLVLALQADTRHVQHVQNVWGDPLTASGVQSRDGRAAYVQVNLAGDQGSTLGNKSVVAVREIVDNSTPPQGVTVYVTGPAALTTDMNEAADKSMLIMMGVTGAVIMIMLLITYRSVSTMLLVLVMVGFEMGTARGIVAILGNYDLLGFSTFVVAMLSSLAIAAGTDYAIFLIGRYQEARQAGQDRENAYYTMFRGTFHIILGSGLTIAGATLCLHLARLSYFKALGIPSALGLLVVVVGALTAAPAVVVVAGRFGLLDPKRPVKVRRWRRIGTATVRWPGAVFAASSAIALVGIAIMPTMKVSYNDRFYIPEDLPSNIGYTAAERHFSSATMNPDILMIESDHDMRNTGDMIILDRIAKEVFRSPGIAMVQSITRPLGGPIEHTSIPFQISAQSIPIQQNLQFMKDRAADMLSMSKDLDALIGAMERMQSLLGQMSSATHRMSANMTDAKTTLEEIRDHLADFDDVVRPLRNYFYWEQHCFDLPACSAIRSVFDALDGVDAFSDKMRALTTDIGNVDAVIPQMAAQLPPIIAVARSMQDTLLTMHSSFSNLITQMAHMTDTASAMGQAFDASRSGDYFYLPPEAFQNPDFQRGLKLFLSPDGTAARFIITHDRDPATPAGISTVTSELEAAHQAVKGTALTDAKFYLAGTAAIYRDIQSGSRYDLLIVGIAAVTLIFAVMMIITRAFVASLAIVGTVLLSLGAAFGISVLVWQHVFGLELNWIAPVFGLIILLAVGSDYNLLLVSRFQEEIGAGLKTGIIRSMGGTGGVVTSAGLVFAFTMMSMVASDLSSIGQAGSTIGLGLLFDTLIVRSLMTPSLAGLLGPWFWWPLPNGPRPIPRRVY
;
A
#
# COMPACT_ATOMS: atom_id res chain seq x y z
N MET A 1 -12.68 41.44 -89.24
CA MET A 1 -11.28 41.78 -88.89
C MET A 1 -11.35 42.58 -87.60
N SER A 2 -10.77 42.25 -86.45
CA SER A 2 -9.80 41.26 -85.95
C SER A 2 -10.20 41.00 -84.48
N GLY A 3 -10.39 39.78 -83.99
CA GLY A 3 -9.30 38.84 -83.73
C GLY A 3 -8.57 39.13 -82.41
N GLN A 4 -9.26 39.34 -81.28
CA GLN A 4 -8.62 39.31 -79.96
C GLN A 4 -8.52 37.86 -79.46
N SER A 5 -7.34 37.29 -79.70
CA SER A 5 -6.87 36.02 -79.18
C SER A 5 -6.92 36.02 -77.65
N ARG A 6 -7.73 35.10 -77.09
CA ARG A 6 -7.56 34.65 -75.70
C ARG A 6 -6.19 34.00 -75.60
N VAL A 7 -5.21 34.73 -75.08
CA VAL A 7 -3.91 34.18 -74.71
C VAL A 7 -4.16 33.25 -73.53
N SER A 8 -4.34 31.96 -73.82
CA SER A 8 -4.28 30.89 -72.84
C SER A 8 -2.90 30.87 -72.22
N ALA A 9 -2.81 31.17 -70.92
CA ALA A 9 -1.62 30.89 -70.13
C ALA A 9 -1.24 29.41 -70.32
N PRO A 10 0.05 29.06 -70.46
CA PRO A 10 0.47 27.68 -70.63
C PRO A 10 -0.03 26.87 -69.43
N ALA A 11 -0.85 25.86 -69.71
CA ALA A 11 -1.37 24.96 -68.69
C ALA A 11 -0.19 24.22 -68.06
N ALA A 12 0.17 24.60 -66.82
CA ALA A 12 1.14 23.85 -66.04
C ALA A 12 0.75 22.36 -66.05
N GLU A 13 1.71 21.48 -66.33
CA GLU A 13 1.45 20.05 -66.44
C GLU A 13 0.68 19.54 -65.21
N ARG A 14 -0.49 18.95 -65.48
CA ARG A 14 -1.38 18.45 -64.43
C ARG A 14 -0.82 17.11 -63.92
N PRO A 15 -0.46 16.99 -62.62
CA PRO A 15 0.14 15.77 -62.09
C PRO A 15 -0.73 14.53 -62.32
N ALA A 16 -0.11 13.39 -62.63
CA ALA A 16 -0.82 12.17 -63.00
C ALA A 16 -1.76 11.67 -61.88
N PHE A 17 -1.32 11.71 -60.62
CA PHE A 17 -2.11 11.30 -59.46
C PHE A 17 -3.40 12.15 -59.29
N MET A 18 -3.29 13.48 -59.40
CA MET A 18 -4.45 14.37 -59.26
C MET A 18 -5.48 14.18 -60.39
N ARG A 19 -5.00 13.85 -61.60
CA ARG A 19 -5.87 13.48 -62.73
C ARG A 19 -6.57 12.15 -62.49
N PHE A 20 -5.86 11.16 -61.96
CA PHE A 20 -6.42 9.86 -61.61
C PHE A 20 -7.57 10.00 -60.60
N VAL A 21 -7.34 10.68 -59.47
CA VAL A 21 -8.38 10.88 -58.44
C VAL A 21 -9.61 11.59 -59.00
N ARG A 22 -9.42 12.60 -59.87
CA ARG A 22 -10.56 13.30 -60.50
C ARG A 22 -11.32 12.44 -61.50
N ARG A 23 -10.61 11.67 -62.35
CA ARG A 23 -11.22 10.82 -63.39
C ARG A 23 -12.00 9.67 -62.77
N PHE A 24 -11.48 9.09 -61.70
CA PHE A 24 -12.08 7.96 -60.98
C PHE A 24 -12.79 8.38 -59.69
N ALA A 25 -13.23 9.64 -59.57
CA ALA A 25 -13.82 10.16 -58.33
C ALA A 25 -15.01 9.31 -57.84
N VAL A 26 -15.93 8.92 -58.73
CA VAL A 26 -17.09 8.09 -58.35
C VAL A 26 -16.66 6.67 -57.93
N PRO A 27 -15.84 5.93 -58.71
CA PRO A 27 -15.26 4.67 -58.26
C PRO A 27 -14.53 4.77 -56.92
N VAL A 28 -13.71 5.80 -56.71
CA VAL A 28 -12.98 6.01 -55.44
C VAL A 28 -13.95 6.15 -54.27
N LEU A 29 -15.02 6.95 -54.40
CA LEU A 29 -16.02 7.09 -53.35
C LEU A 29 -16.80 5.80 -53.10
N ILE A 30 -17.13 5.04 -54.14
CA ILE A 30 -17.78 3.73 -53.99
C ILE A 30 -16.84 2.77 -53.26
N THR A 31 -15.54 2.75 -53.60
CA THR A 31 -14.55 1.92 -52.92
C THR A 31 -14.42 2.31 -51.45
N TRP A 32 -14.36 3.61 -51.13
CA TRP A 32 -14.33 4.08 -49.75
C TRP A 32 -15.60 3.73 -48.99
N LEU A 33 -16.78 3.96 -49.57
CA LEU A 33 -18.06 3.57 -48.98
C LEU A 33 -18.11 2.06 -48.73
N PHE A 34 -17.74 1.24 -49.73
CA PHE A 34 -17.68 -0.21 -49.59
C PHE A 34 -16.68 -0.61 -48.51
N MET A 35 -15.50 0.00 -48.48
CA MET A 35 -14.48 -0.28 -47.48
C MET A 35 -14.98 0.08 -46.08
N THR A 36 -15.52 1.28 -45.86
CA THR A 36 -16.12 1.70 -44.59
C THR A 36 -17.22 0.74 -44.14
N VAL A 37 -18.15 0.37 -45.02
CA VAL A 37 -19.22 -0.58 -44.70
C VAL A 37 -18.64 -1.96 -44.39
N ALA A 38 -17.72 -2.46 -45.22
CA ALA A 38 -17.10 -3.77 -45.03
C ALA A 38 -16.37 -3.87 -43.69
N VAL A 39 -15.53 -2.89 -43.34
CA VAL A 39 -14.76 -2.94 -42.08
C VAL A 39 -15.60 -2.73 -40.82
N ASN A 40 -16.78 -2.11 -40.92
CA ASN A 40 -17.69 -1.92 -39.78
C ASN A 40 -18.78 -3.00 -39.67
N VAL A 41 -19.01 -3.80 -40.72
CA VAL A 41 -20.02 -4.88 -40.73
C VAL A 41 -19.37 -6.26 -40.58
N LEU A 42 -18.19 -6.48 -41.19
CA LEU A 42 -17.50 -7.77 -41.17
C LEU A 42 -16.70 -8.01 -39.89
N VAL A 43 -16.39 -6.95 -39.13
CA VAL A 43 -15.61 -7.01 -37.90
C VAL A 43 -16.38 -6.31 -36.78
N PRO A 44 -16.31 -6.80 -35.53
CA PRO A 44 -16.92 -6.12 -34.39
C PRO A 44 -16.44 -4.66 -34.29
N PRO A 45 -17.27 -3.76 -33.75
CA PRO A 45 -16.86 -2.37 -33.54
C PRO A 45 -15.62 -2.33 -32.65
N ILE A 46 -14.77 -1.33 -32.89
CA ILE A 46 -13.48 -1.17 -32.18
C ILE A 46 -13.66 -1.16 -30.66
N GLU A 47 -14.79 -0.68 -30.14
CA GLU A 47 -15.13 -0.73 -28.71
C GLU A 47 -15.23 -2.16 -28.19
N SER A 48 -15.89 -3.05 -28.93
CA SER A 48 -16.02 -4.47 -28.57
C SER A 48 -14.65 -5.15 -28.67
N VAL A 49 -13.91 -4.89 -29.75
CA VAL A 49 -12.56 -5.46 -29.94
C VAL A 49 -11.61 -5.01 -28.83
N ALA A 50 -11.64 -3.72 -28.47
CA ALA A 50 -10.81 -3.16 -27.41
C ALA A 50 -11.16 -3.75 -26.03
N ARG A 51 -12.43 -4.07 -25.78
CA ARG A 51 -12.88 -4.73 -24.54
C ARG A 51 -12.47 -6.21 -24.48
N GLU A 52 -12.53 -6.90 -25.61
CA GLU A 52 -12.20 -8.34 -25.71
C GLU A 52 -10.69 -8.62 -25.79
N HIS A 53 -9.91 -7.64 -26.25
CA HIS A 53 -8.46 -7.72 -26.42
C HIS A 53 -7.75 -6.62 -25.63
N ALA A 54 -8.32 -6.27 -24.47
CA ALA A 54 -7.73 -5.29 -23.56
C ALA A 54 -6.44 -5.86 -22.98
N VAL A 55 -5.34 -5.13 -23.13
CA VAL A 55 -4.05 -5.51 -22.52
C VAL A 55 -3.93 -4.91 -21.13
N THR A 56 -3.12 -5.54 -20.29
CA THR A 56 -2.78 -5.00 -18.98
C THR A 56 -2.18 -3.61 -19.10
N MET A 57 -2.59 -2.74 -18.19
CA MET A 57 -2.08 -1.37 -18.11
C MET A 57 -0.93 -1.25 -17.11
N SER A 58 -0.61 -2.33 -16.40
CA SER A 58 0.52 -2.41 -15.49
C SER A 58 1.87 -2.47 -16.23
N PRO A 59 2.91 -1.81 -15.69
CA PRO A 59 4.26 -1.92 -16.21
C PRO A 59 4.91 -3.25 -15.82
N HIS A 60 5.08 -4.16 -16.78
CA HIS A 60 5.70 -5.48 -16.54
C HIS A 60 7.15 -5.43 -16.07
N ASP A 61 7.90 -4.41 -16.51
CA ASP A 61 9.33 -4.26 -16.18
C ASP A 61 9.55 -3.48 -14.87
N ALA A 62 8.47 -3.06 -14.18
CA ALA A 62 8.56 -2.30 -12.95
C ALA A 62 8.98 -3.20 -11.77
N PRO A 63 9.99 -2.81 -10.96
CA PRO A 63 10.43 -3.59 -9.81
C PRO A 63 9.30 -4.00 -8.86
N ALA A 64 8.36 -3.10 -8.55
CA ALA A 64 7.24 -3.39 -7.66
C ALA A 64 6.26 -4.40 -8.25
N MET A 65 6.06 -4.38 -9.58
CA MET A 65 5.19 -5.31 -10.28
C MET A 65 5.82 -6.71 -10.37
N ILE A 66 7.13 -6.77 -10.65
CA ILE A 66 7.90 -8.02 -10.61
C ILE A 66 7.88 -8.60 -9.20
N ALA A 67 8.08 -7.76 -8.18
CA ALA A 67 7.99 -8.16 -6.78
C ALA A 67 6.60 -8.70 -6.43
N ALA A 68 5.51 -8.04 -6.83
CA ALA A 68 4.15 -8.49 -6.56
C ALA A 68 3.88 -9.89 -7.11
N LYS A 69 4.23 -10.13 -8.39
CA LYS A 69 4.07 -11.44 -9.04
C LYS A 69 4.98 -12.50 -8.41
N HIS A 70 6.23 -12.15 -8.10
CA HIS A 70 7.17 -13.08 -7.47
C HIS A 70 6.74 -13.47 -6.04
N ILE A 71 6.23 -12.51 -5.26
CA ILE A 71 5.64 -12.77 -3.93
C ILE A 71 4.44 -13.72 -4.08
N GLY A 72 3.50 -13.42 -4.97
CA GLY A 72 2.35 -14.27 -5.23
C GLY A 72 2.73 -15.70 -5.61
N GLN A 73 3.74 -15.86 -6.48
CA GLN A 73 4.24 -17.18 -6.88
C GLN A 73 4.92 -17.92 -5.72
N LYS A 74 5.78 -17.25 -4.96
CA LYS A 74 6.53 -17.84 -3.84
C LYS A 74 5.62 -18.31 -2.71
N TYR A 75 4.49 -17.64 -2.49
CA TYR A 75 3.48 -18.00 -1.50
C TYR A 75 2.39 -18.93 -2.07
N HIS A 76 2.42 -19.25 -3.36
CA HIS A 76 1.36 -19.98 -4.08
C HIS A 76 -0.03 -19.31 -3.98
N GLU A 77 -0.05 -17.98 -3.98
CA GLU A 77 -1.27 -17.16 -3.88
C GLU A 77 -1.74 -16.65 -5.25
N SER A 78 -0.83 -16.15 -6.10
CA SER A 78 -1.22 -15.53 -7.37
C SER A 78 -0.08 -15.47 -8.37
N ASP A 79 -0.38 -15.54 -9.66
CA ASP A 79 0.53 -15.16 -10.75
C ASP A 79 0.12 -13.84 -11.45
N SER A 80 -0.99 -13.26 -11.03
CA SER A 80 -1.54 -12.01 -11.53
C SER A 80 -1.31 -10.84 -10.59
N ASP A 81 -1.33 -9.63 -11.16
CA ASP A 81 -1.33 -8.37 -10.43
C ASP A 81 -2.74 -7.88 -10.03
N SER A 82 -3.81 -8.59 -10.40
CA SER A 82 -5.18 -8.21 -10.05
C SER A 82 -5.55 -8.58 -8.63
N MET A 83 -5.96 -7.57 -7.86
CA MET A 83 -6.48 -7.73 -6.51
C MET A 83 -7.78 -6.95 -6.36
N ALA A 84 -8.82 -7.63 -5.87
CA ALA A 84 -10.05 -7.02 -5.40
C ALA A 84 -10.10 -7.05 -3.88
N MET A 85 -10.81 -6.08 -3.31
CA MET A 85 -11.10 -6.00 -1.89
C MET A 85 -12.60 -6.05 -1.70
N ILE A 86 -13.08 -6.91 -0.80
CA ILE A 86 -14.48 -6.96 -0.43
C ILE A 86 -14.60 -6.40 0.97
N VAL A 87 -15.43 -5.36 1.14
CA VAL A 87 -15.59 -4.62 2.39
C VAL A 87 -16.99 -4.90 2.92
N LEU A 88 -17.07 -5.37 4.16
CA LEU A 88 -18.29 -5.55 4.92
C LEU A 88 -18.43 -4.35 5.87
N GLU A 89 -19.55 -3.64 5.81
CA GLU A 89 -19.87 -2.48 6.65
C GLU A 89 -21.22 -2.72 7.34
N SER A 90 -21.31 -2.40 8.63
CA SER A 90 -22.51 -2.54 9.45
C SER A 90 -22.71 -1.35 10.38
N ASP A 91 -23.96 -0.96 10.61
CA ASP A 91 -24.30 0.09 11.59
C ASP A 91 -24.01 -0.36 13.03
N ASP A 92 -24.15 -1.65 13.30
CA ASP A 92 -23.83 -2.30 14.58
C ASP A 92 -22.52 -3.10 14.49
N PRO A 93 -21.82 -3.37 15.61
CA PRO A 93 -20.62 -4.22 15.60
C PRO A 93 -20.89 -5.56 14.91
N LEU A 94 -19.95 -6.00 14.06
CA LEU A 94 -20.04 -7.24 13.30
C LEU A 94 -20.14 -8.43 14.27
N GLY A 95 -21.30 -9.07 14.31
CA GLY A 95 -21.60 -10.21 15.16
C GLY A 95 -21.43 -11.56 14.47
N GLU A 96 -21.88 -12.62 15.12
CA GLU A 96 -21.76 -14.01 14.63
C GLU A 96 -22.43 -14.22 13.27
N GLY A 97 -23.58 -13.58 13.00
CA GLY A 97 -24.25 -13.66 11.71
C GLY A 97 -23.41 -13.08 10.55
N ALA A 98 -22.60 -12.05 10.83
CA ALA A 98 -21.68 -11.48 9.83
C ALA A 98 -20.49 -12.41 9.58
N HIS A 99 -19.97 -13.07 10.62
CA HIS A 99 -18.93 -14.09 10.48
C HIS A 99 -19.42 -15.30 9.67
N GLN A 100 -20.61 -15.83 9.95
CA GLN A 100 -21.19 -16.95 9.18
C GLN A 100 -21.41 -16.58 7.71
N TYR A 101 -21.91 -15.37 7.45
CA TYR A 101 -22.04 -14.87 6.09
C TYR A 101 -20.68 -14.77 5.39
N TYR A 102 -19.68 -14.23 6.07
CA TYR A 102 -18.33 -14.09 5.55
C TYR A 102 -17.67 -15.44 5.24
N ASP A 103 -17.79 -16.43 6.12
CA ASP A 103 -17.23 -17.76 5.90
C ASP A 103 -17.87 -18.43 4.67
N ASN A 104 -19.19 -18.29 4.51
CA ASN A 104 -19.90 -18.76 3.31
C ASN A 104 -19.46 -18.02 2.04
N LEU A 105 -19.25 -16.71 2.14
CA LEU A 105 -18.75 -15.90 1.02
C LEU A 105 -17.33 -16.32 0.61
N VAL A 106 -16.43 -16.52 1.58
CA VAL A 106 -15.07 -17.01 1.33
C VAL A 106 -15.09 -18.38 0.66
N LEU A 107 -15.95 -19.30 1.13
CA LEU A 107 -16.11 -20.62 0.49
C LEU A 107 -16.61 -20.51 -0.95
N ALA A 108 -17.57 -19.61 -1.23
CA ALA A 108 -18.07 -19.38 -2.57
C ALA A 108 -17.00 -18.79 -3.50
N LEU A 109 -16.19 -17.85 -3.00
CA LEU A 109 -15.06 -17.27 -3.74
C LEU A 109 -13.97 -18.32 -4.03
N GLN A 110 -13.63 -19.15 -3.05
CA GLN A 110 -12.65 -20.23 -3.21
C GLN A 110 -13.14 -21.35 -4.15
N ALA A 111 -14.45 -21.52 -4.32
CA ALA A 111 -15.02 -22.48 -5.25
C ALA A 111 -14.85 -22.06 -6.73
N ASP A 112 -14.73 -20.76 -7.02
CA ASP A 112 -14.47 -20.26 -8.38
C ASP A 112 -12.97 -20.23 -8.69
N THR A 113 -12.40 -21.40 -8.99
CA THR A 113 -10.99 -21.54 -9.36
C THR A 113 -10.65 -20.94 -10.74
N ARG A 114 -11.64 -20.44 -11.49
CA ARG A 114 -11.41 -19.84 -12.82
C ARG A 114 -11.08 -18.35 -12.71
N HIS A 115 -11.77 -17.65 -11.82
CA HIS A 115 -11.64 -16.20 -11.67
C HIS A 115 -10.93 -15.79 -10.39
N VAL A 116 -10.94 -16.64 -9.35
CA VAL A 116 -10.27 -16.39 -8.07
C VAL A 116 -9.08 -17.33 -7.95
N GLN A 117 -7.89 -16.78 -7.76
CA GLN A 117 -6.67 -17.56 -7.54
C GLN A 117 -6.45 -17.83 -6.06
N HIS A 118 -6.68 -16.82 -5.22
CA HIS A 118 -6.51 -16.93 -3.79
C HIS A 118 -7.37 -15.93 -3.03
N VAL A 119 -7.85 -16.34 -1.86
CA VAL A 119 -8.62 -15.51 -0.93
C VAL A 119 -7.83 -15.42 0.37
N GLN A 120 -7.40 -14.22 0.73
CA GLN A 120 -6.68 -13.98 1.99
C GLN A 120 -7.67 -13.95 3.15
N ASN A 121 -8.11 -15.13 3.60
CA ASN A 121 -9.02 -15.27 4.73
C ASN A 121 -8.28 -15.03 6.06
N VAL A 122 -8.25 -13.77 6.49
CA VAL A 122 -7.68 -13.36 7.78
C VAL A 122 -8.75 -12.98 8.81
N TRP A 123 -9.98 -12.67 8.40
CA TRP A 123 -11.07 -12.36 9.34
C TRP A 123 -11.77 -13.60 9.89
N GLY A 124 -11.72 -14.73 9.18
CA GLY A 124 -12.33 -15.98 9.62
C GLY A 124 -11.60 -16.65 10.80
N ASP A 125 -10.36 -16.27 11.10
CA ASP A 125 -9.64 -16.70 12.30
C ASP A 125 -9.57 -15.54 13.33
N PRO A 126 -10.13 -15.71 14.55
CA PRO A 126 -10.07 -14.69 15.60
C PRO A 126 -8.67 -14.19 15.92
N LEU A 127 -7.62 -14.99 15.70
CA LEU A 127 -6.24 -14.59 15.95
C LEU A 127 -5.70 -13.57 14.95
N THR A 128 -6.23 -13.57 13.72
CA THR A 128 -5.81 -12.66 12.64
C THR A 128 -6.86 -11.58 12.33
N ALA A 129 -8.08 -11.74 12.86
CA ALA A 129 -9.21 -10.85 12.64
C ALA A 129 -8.91 -9.38 12.95
N SER A 130 -8.16 -9.11 14.02
CA SER A 130 -7.78 -7.75 14.41
C SER A 130 -6.92 -7.01 13.38
N GLY A 131 -6.32 -7.73 12.41
CA GLY A 131 -5.54 -7.13 11.32
C GLY A 131 -6.40 -6.48 10.24
N VAL A 132 -7.65 -6.93 10.06
CA VAL A 132 -8.55 -6.46 8.99
C VAL A 132 -9.91 -5.97 9.48
N GLN A 133 -10.21 -6.15 10.77
CA GLN A 133 -11.39 -5.57 11.41
C GLN A 133 -11.09 -4.15 11.88
N SER A 134 -12.06 -3.25 11.70
CA SER A 134 -11.96 -1.87 12.13
C SER A 134 -11.94 -1.77 13.66
N ARG A 135 -11.36 -0.67 14.17
CA ARG A 135 -11.24 -0.45 15.63
C ARG A 135 -12.58 -0.32 16.35
N ASP A 136 -13.63 0.10 15.64
CA ASP A 136 -15.00 0.18 16.15
C ASP A 136 -15.78 -1.14 15.98
N GLY A 137 -15.18 -2.16 15.36
CA GLY A 137 -15.77 -3.48 15.15
C GLY A 137 -16.88 -3.52 14.09
N ARG A 138 -17.14 -2.41 13.39
CA ARG A 138 -18.27 -2.25 12.46
C ARG A 138 -17.95 -2.57 11.00
N ALA A 139 -16.67 -2.68 10.65
CA ALA A 139 -16.25 -3.04 9.32
C ALA A 139 -15.14 -4.09 9.32
N ALA A 140 -15.10 -4.90 8.28
CA ALA A 140 -14.04 -5.87 8.02
C ALA A 140 -13.84 -5.98 6.50
N TYR A 141 -12.63 -6.32 6.06
CA TYR A 141 -12.37 -6.54 4.64
C TYR A 141 -11.62 -7.85 4.39
N VAL A 142 -11.75 -8.35 3.16
CA VAL A 142 -10.97 -9.47 2.63
C VAL A 142 -10.35 -9.09 1.29
N GLN A 143 -9.09 -9.47 1.11
CA GLN A 143 -8.38 -9.32 -0.15
C GLN A 143 -8.49 -10.61 -0.97
N VAL A 144 -8.74 -10.45 -2.27
CA VAL A 144 -8.94 -11.54 -3.21
C VAL A 144 -8.01 -11.33 -4.41
N ASN A 145 -7.10 -12.26 -4.64
CA ASN A 145 -6.28 -12.30 -5.84
C ASN A 145 -7.09 -12.91 -6.99
N LEU A 146 -7.18 -12.17 -8.08
CA LEU A 146 -8.01 -12.54 -9.23
C LEU A 146 -7.16 -13.07 -10.38
N ALA A 147 -7.75 -13.92 -11.20
CA ALA A 147 -7.12 -14.37 -12.43
C ALA A 147 -7.12 -13.27 -13.49
N GLY A 148 -5.98 -13.10 -14.16
CA GLY A 148 -5.78 -12.14 -15.25
C GLY A 148 -5.41 -10.75 -14.76
N ASP A 149 -4.46 -10.11 -15.43
CA ASP A 149 -3.87 -8.85 -15.01
C ASP A 149 -4.84 -7.65 -15.05
N GLN A 150 -4.55 -6.60 -14.27
CA GLN A 150 -5.39 -5.42 -14.12
C GLN A 150 -5.63 -4.73 -15.47
N GLY A 151 -6.89 -4.45 -15.76
CA GLY A 151 -7.33 -3.85 -17.03
C GLY A 151 -7.38 -4.82 -18.21
N SER A 152 -6.88 -6.07 -18.07
CA SER A 152 -7.02 -7.10 -19.10
C SER A 152 -8.45 -7.64 -19.16
N THR A 153 -8.80 -8.25 -20.29
CA THR A 153 -10.14 -8.85 -20.48
C THR A 153 -10.45 -9.94 -19.45
N LEU A 154 -9.46 -10.77 -19.08
CA LEU A 154 -9.65 -11.79 -18.05
C LEU A 154 -9.82 -11.14 -16.67
N GLY A 155 -8.98 -10.17 -16.30
CA GLY A 155 -9.09 -9.45 -15.03
C GLY A 155 -10.43 -8.76 -14.84
N ASN A 156 -10.93 -8.08 -15.88
CA ASN A 156 -12.25 -7.43 -15.86
C ASN A 156 -13.39 -8.47 -15.66
N LYS A 157 -13.32 -9.63 -16.33
CA LYS A 157 -14.29 -10.72 -16.12
C LYS A 157 -14.22 -11.30 -14.72
N SER A 158 -13.03 -11.41 -14.15
CA SER A 158 -12.85 -11.92 -12.79
C SER A 158 -13.46 -10.99 -11.74
N VAL A 159 -13.35 -9.67 -11.91
CA VAL A 159 -14.04 -8.68 -11.04
C VAL A 159 -15.55 -8.83 -11.13
N VAL A 160 -16.09 -8.97 -12.35
CA VAL A 160 -17.54 -9.16 -12.56
C VAL A 160 -18.01 -10.46 -11.89
N ALA A 161 -17.26 -11.56 -12.02
CA ALA A 161 -17.58 -12.82 -11.36
C ALA A 161 -17.62 -12.69 -9.82
N VAL A 162 -16.65 -11.98 -9.22
CA VAL A 162 -16.65 -11.70 -7.78
C VAL A 162 -17.85 -10.86 -7.35
N ARG A 163 -18.24 -9.86 -8.16
CA ARG A 163 -19.47 -9.08 -7.91
C ARG A 163 -20.71 -9.94 -7.97
N GLU A 164 -20.84 -10.80 -8.99
CA GLU A 164 -21.96 -11.73 -9.09
C GLU A 164 -22.03 -12.69 -7.89
N ILE A 165 -20.88 -13.16 -7.37
CA ILE A 165 -20.84 -13.98 -6.15
C ILE A 165 -21.36 -13.19 -4.94
N VAL A 166 -20.92 -11.94 -4.78
CA VAL A 166 -21.35 -11.07 -3.66
C VAL A 166 -22.82 -10.69 -3.79
N ASP A 167 -23.30 -10.31 -4.97
CA ASP A 167 -24.68 -9.91 -5.22
C ASP A 167 -25.68 -11.07 -5.04
N ASN A 168 -25.23 -12.30 -5.34
CA ASN A 168 -26.03 -13.52 -5.12
C ASN A 168 -25.99 -14.00 -3.66
N SER A 169 -25.03 -13.55 -2.85
CA SER A 169 -25.01 -13.84 -1.42
C SER A 169 -25.93 -12.86 -0.69
N THR A 170 -26.88 -13.37 0.09
CA THR A 170 -27.82 -12.51 0.84
C THR A 170 -27.22 -12.10 2.18
N PRO A 171 -26.78 -10.84 2.37
CA PRO A 171 -26.21 -10.40 3.64
C PRO A 171 -27.27 -10.34 4.75
N PRO A 172 -26.88 -10.54 6.02
CA PRO A 172 -27.79 -10.37 7.16
C PRO A 172 -28.24 -8.91 7.30
N GLN A 173 -29.37 -8.70 7.98
CA GLN A 173 -29.96 -7.36 8.14
C GLN A 173 -28.96 -6.40 8.82
N GLY A 174 -28.74 -5.24 8.20
CA GLY A 174 -27.82 -4.21 8.69
C GLY A 174 -26.37 -4.32 8.17
N VAL A 175 -26.03 -5.42 7.48
CA VAL A 175 -24.72 -5.58 6.82
C VAL A 175 -24.83 -5.24 5.34
N THR A 176 -23.95 -4.36 4.88
CA THR A 176 -23.75 -4.03 3.47
C THR A 176 -22.37 -4.49 3.02
N VAL A 177 -22.27 -4.95 1.78
CA VAL A 177 -21.05 -5.52 1.23
C VAL A 177 -20.71 -4.83 -0.07
N TYR A 178 -19.46 -4.41 -0.20
CA TYR A 178 -18.98 -3.68 -1.37
C TYR A 178 -17.76 -4.37 -1.97
N VAL A 179 -17.71 -4.43 -3.31
CA VAL A 179 -16.54 -4.91 -4.05
C VAL A 179 -15.76 -3.70 -4.57
N THR A 180 -14.56 -3.52 -4.06
CA THR A 180 -13.64 -2.42 -4.35
C THR A 180 -12.21 -2.93 -4.56
N GLY A 181 -11.20 -2.08 -4.45
CA GLY A 181 -9.79 -2.39 -4.70
C GLY A 181 -9.31 -2.00 -6.11
N PRO A 182 -8.00 -2.11 -6.38
CA PRO A 182 -7.40 -1.63 -7.63
C PRO A 182 -7.99 -2.26 -8.90
N ALA A 183 -8.23 -3.57 -8.90
CA ALA A 183 -8.80 -4.26 -10.06
C ALA A 183 -10.26 -3.84 -10.33
N ALA A 184 -11.07 -3.69 -9.26
CA ALA A 184 -12.45 -3.24 -9.39
C ALA A 184 -12.52 -1.78 -9.87
N LEU A 185 -11.64 -0.91 -9.35
CA LEU A 185 -11.51 0.47 -9.77
C LEU A 185 -11.19 0.59 -11.26
N THR A 186 -10.21 -0.18 -11.74
CA THR A 186 -9.82 -0.17 -13.16
C THR A 186 -10.93 -0.74 -14.04
N THR A 187 -11.65 -1.76 -13.58
CA THR A 187 -12.79 -2.33 -14.31
C THR A 187 -13.93 -1.32 -14.46
N ASP A 188 -14.30 -0.63 -13.38
CA ASP A 188 -15.34 0.41 -13.41
C ASP A 188 -14.93 1.60 -14.27
N MET A 189 -13.66 2.00 -14.20
CA MET A 189 -13.11 3.05 -15.03
C MET A 189 -13.20 2.71 -16.51
N ASN A 190 -12.89 1.46 -16.89
CA ASN A 190 -13.02 0.97 -18.26
C ASN A 190 -14.47 0.97 -18.73
N GLU A 191 -15.40 0.50 -17.88
CA GLU A 191 -16.83 0.48 -18.22
C GLU A 191 -17.43 1.89 -18.34
N ALA A 192 -17.06 2.80 -17.43
CA ALA A 192 -17.48 4.20 -17.48
C ALA A 192 -16.89 4.94 -18.70
N ALA A 193 -15.64 4.65 -19.08
CA ALA A 193 -15.02 5.17 -20.29
C ALA A 193 -15.77 4.70 -21.56
N ASP A 194 -16.09 3.41 -21.64
CA ASP A 194 -16.85 2.81 -22.75
C ASP A 194 -18.23 3.45 -22.88
N LYS A 195 -18.95 3.63 -21.77
CA LYS A 195 -20.28 4.28 -21.75
C LYS A 195 -20.20 5.75 -22.15
N SER A 196 -19.18 6.47 -21.66
CA SER A 196 -18.93 7.88 -22.00
C SER A 196 -18.61 8.08 -23.49
N MET A 197 -18.07 7.06 -24.16
CA MET A 197 -17.56 7.20 -25.51
C MET A 197 -18.64 7.56 -26.54
N LEU A 198 -19.84 6.96 -26.44
CA LEU A 198 -20.96 7.29 -27.33
C LEU A 198 -21.46 8.72 -27.11
N ILE A 199 -21.52 9.16 -25.86
CA ILE A 199 -21.91 10.52 -25.49
C ILE A 199 -20.88 11.51 -26.04
N MET A 200 -19.59 11.27 -25.81
CA MET A 200 -18.51 12.09 -26.35
C MET A 200 -18.60 12.20 -27.88
N MET A 201 -18.76 11.09 -28.61
CA MET A 201 -18.87 11.11 -30.06
C MET A 201 -20.05 11.95 -30.55
N GLY A 202 -21.20 11.86 -29.88
CA GLY A 202 -22.38 12.68 -30.16
C GLY A 202 -22.15 14.17 -29.90
N VAL A 203 -21.56 14.51 -28.75
CA VAL A 203 -21.23 15.90 -28.37
C VAL A 203 -20.19 16.49 -29.32
N THR A 204 -19.11 15.76 -29.60
CA THR A 204 -18.07 16.17 -30.56
C THR A 204 -18.67 16.41 -31.94
N GLY A 205 -19.52 15.50 -32.44
CA GLY A 205 -20.21 15.68 -33.72
C GLY A 205 -21.10 16.93 -33.75
N ALA A 206 -21.84 17.19 -32.68
CA ALA A 206 -22.65 18.39 -32.54
C ALA A 206 -21.81 19.67 -32.52
N VAL A 207 -20.71 19.68 -31.76
CA VAL A 207 -19.75 20.81 -31.69
C VAL A 207 -19.16 21.10 -33.07
N ILE A 208 -18.71 20.08 -33.79
CA ILE A 208 -18.18 20.22 -35.15
C ILE A 208 -19.25 20.76 -36.10
N MET A 209 -20.45 20.21 -36.05
CA MET A 209 -21.56 20.67 -36.89
C MET A 209 -21.85 22.16 -36.66
N ILE A 210 -21.93 22.60 -35.40
CA ILE A 210 -22.13 24.00 -35.03
C ILE A 210 -20.97 24.87 -35.52
N MET A 211 -19.73 24.44 -35.28
CA MET A 211 -18.54 25.19 -35.68
C MET A 211 -18.38 25.31 -37.20
N LEU A 212 -18.65 24.25 -37.95
CA LEU A 212 -18.65 24.26 -39.41
C LEU A 212 -19.79 25.12 -39.96
N LEU A 213 -20.96 25.10 -39.33
CA LEU A 213 -22.08 25.98 -39.68
C LEU A 213 -21.71 27.46 -39.45
N ILE A 214 -21.03 27.79 -38.35
CA ILE A 214 -20.54 29.15 -38.07
C ILE A 214 -19.50 29.58 -39.12
N THR A 215 -18.58 28.66 -39.47
CA THR A 215 -17.45 28.91 -40.39
C THR A 215 -17.90 29.11 -41.83
N TYR A 216 -18.65 28.15 -42.39
CA TYR A 216 -19.06 28.16 -43.79
C TYR A 216 -20.45 28.77 -44.03
N ARG A 217 -21.29 28.85 -42.99
CA ARG A 217 -22.68 29.33 -43.09
C ARG A 217 -23.48 28.65 -44.20
N SER A 218 -23.17 27.38 -44.44
CA SER A 218 -23.80 26.57 -45.47
C SER A 218 -23.96 25.14 -45.00
N VAL A 219 -25.20 24.69 -44.88
CA VAL A 219 -25.55 23.31 -44.49
C VAL A 219 -24.98 22.29 -45.48
N SER A 220 -24.95 22.61 -46.78
CA SER A 220 -24.39 21.72 -47.81
C SER A 220 -22.90 21.45 -47.57
N THR A 221 -22.11 22.49 -47.30
CA THR A 221 -20.67 22.36 -47.07
C THR A 221 -20.39 21.63 -45.77
N MET A 222 -21.16 21.91 -44.72
CA MET A 222 -21.07 21.22 -43.43
C MET A 222 -21.38 19.72 -43.56
N LEU A 223 -22.46 19.34 -44.25
CA LEU A 223 -22.77 17.92 -44.50
C LEU A 223 -21.68 17.23 -45.34
N LEU A 224 -21.12 17.90 -46.34
CA LEU A 224 -20.03 17.35 -47.16
C LEU A 224 -18.77 17.09 -46.33
N VAL A 225 -18.39 18.01 -45.44
CA VAL A 225 -17.27 17.80 -44.52
C VAL A 225 -17.54 16.62 -43.60
N LEU A 226 -18.74 16.53 -43.01
CA LEU A 226 -19.08 15.38 -42.17
C LEU A 226 -19.04 14.05 -42.92
N VAL A 227 -19.43 14.02 -44.20
CA VAL A 227 -19.31 12.82 -45.04
C VAL A 227 -17.84 12.45 -45.28
N MET A 228 -16.97 13.43 -45.57
CA MET A 228 -15.52 13.19 -45.73
C MET A 228 -14.94 12.59 -44.45
N VAL A 229 -15.18 13.24 -43.31
CA VAL A 229 -14.71 12.79 -41.99
C VAL A 229 -15.31 11.44 -41.62
N GLY A 230 -16.58 11.19 -41.95
CA GLY A 230 -17.25 9.91 -41.73
C GLY A 230 -16.58 8.76 -42.47
N PHE A 231 -16.18 8.94 -43.74
CA PHE A 231 -15.42 7.93 -44.48
C PHE A 231 -14.04 7.71 -43.88
N GLU A 232 -13.32 8.78 -43.54
CA GLU A 232 -11.98 8.72 -42.96
C GLU A 232 -12.00 8.00 -41.60
N MET A 233 -12.83 8.47 -40.67
CA MET A 233 -12.96 7.92 -39.33
C MET A 233 -13.53 6.50 -39.34
N GLY A 234 -14.62 6.24 -40.07
CA GLY A 234 -15.25 4.92 -40.10
C GLY A 234 -14.30 3.85 -40.65
N THR A 235 -13.51 4.20 -41.65
CA THR A 235 -12.50 3.29 -42.21
C THR A 235 -11.29 3.15 -41.29
N ALA A 236 -10.79 4.25 -40.71
CA ALA A 236 -9.65 4.22 -39.78
C ALA A 236 -9.96 3.34 -38.55
N ARG A 237 -11.13 3.52 -37.94
CA ARG A 237 -11.58 2.71 -36.80
C ARG A 237 -11.74 1.25 -37.18
N GLY A 238 -12.35 0.95 -38.32
CA GLY A 238 -12.54 -0.44 -38.75
C GLY A 238 -11.24 -1.15 -39.13
N ILE A 239 -10.27 -0.48 -39.76
CA ILE A 239 -8.94 -1.08 -40.04
C ILE A 239 -8.21 -1.40 -38.74
N VAL A 240 -8.23 -0.46 -37.78
CA VAL A 240 -7.60 -0.69 -36.47
C VAL A 240 -8.33 -1.82 -35.72
N ALA A 241 -9.67 -1.88 -35.79
CA ALA A 241 -10.46 -2.97 -35.23
C ALA A 241 -10.11 -4.33 -35.86
N ILE A 242 -9.93 -4.41 -37.19
CA ILE A 242 -9.50 -5.63 -37.89
C ILE A 242 -8.19 -6.14 -37.31
N LEU A 243 -7.17 -5.28 -37.24
CA LEU A 243 -5.86 -5.68 -36.74
C LEU A 243 -5.91 -6.10 -35.27
N GLY A 244 -6.78 -5.45 -34.50
CA GLY A 244 -7.06 -5.83 -33.14
C GLY A 244 -7.69 -7.20 -32.98
N ASN A 245 -8.71 -7.49 -33.80
CA ASN A 245 -9.44 -8.75 -33.78
C ASN A 245 -8.59 -9.96 -34.22
N TYR A 246 -7.43 -9.72 -34.83
CA TYR A 246 -6.45 -10.75 -35.19
C TYR A 246 -5.26 -10.81 -34.21
N ASP A 247 -5.38 -10.22 -33.02
CA ASP A 247 -4.33 -10.17 -31.99
C ASP A 247 -3.00 -9.53 -32.46
N LEU A 248 -3.03 -8.72 -33.51
CA LEU A 248 -1.84 -8.03 -34.02
C LEU A 248 -1.55 -6.73 -33.25
N LEU A 249 -2.54 -6.18 -32.55
CA LEU A 249 -2.46 -4.94 -31.78
C LEU A 249 -3.16 -5.11 -30.43
N GLY A 250 -2.48 -4.72 -29.34
CA GLY A 250 -3.11 -4.59 -28.02
C GLY A 250 -3.84 -3.26 -27.85
N PHE A 251 -4.93 -3.25 -27.10
CA PHE A 251 -5.70 -2.04 -26.82
C PHE A 251 -5.63 -1.63 -25.36
N SER A 252 -5.51 -0.33 -25.12
CA SER A 252 -5.96 0.30 -23.89
C SER A 252 -7.31 0.97 -24.13
N THR A 253 -8.08 1.20 -23.07
CA THR A 253 -9.38 1.89 -23.13
C THR A 253 -9.27 3.32 -23.67
N PHE A 254 -8.10 3.94 -23.55
CA PHE A 254 -7.83 5.26 -24.10
C PHE A 254 -7.55 5.27 -25.61
N VAL A 255 -7.19 4.13 -26.23
CA VAL A 255 -6.89 4.05 -27.67
C VAL A 255 -8.06 4.58 -28.48
N VAL A 256 -9.27 4.14 -28.15
CA VAL A 256 -10.44 4.40 -28.97
C VAL A 256 -10.83 5.89 -28.91
N ALA A 257 -10.79 6.47 -27.71
CA ALA A 257 -11.05 7.90 -27.51
C ALA A 257 -9.99 8.78 -28.20
N MET A 258 -8.71 8.44 -28.06
CA MET A 258 -7.61 9.17 -28.69
C MET A 258 -7.65 9.05 -30.22
N LEU A 259 -7.75 7.84 -30.75
CA LEU A 259 -7.86 7.59 -32.20
C LEU A 259 -9.05 8.34 -32.80
N SER A 260 -10.23 8.24 -32.17
CA SER A 260 -11.44 8.87 -32.68
C SER A 260 -11.33 10.40 -32.66
N SER A 261 -10.87 10.99 -31.54
CA SER A 261 -10.72 12.44 -31.42
C SER A 261 -9.69 13.00 -32.42
N LEU A 262 -8.52 12.36 -32.55
CA LEU A 262 -7.50 12.77 -33.53
C LEU A 262 -7.99 12.60 -34.96
N ALA A 263 -8.63 11.48 -35.29
CA ALA A 263 -9.11 11.21 -36.64
C ALA A 263 -10.20 12.21 -37.07
N ILE A 264 -11.15 12.48 -36.18
CA ILE A 264 -12.20 13.48 -36.41
C ILE A 264 -11.59 14.87 -36.59
N ALA A 265 -10.69 15.27 -35.69
CA ALA A 265 -10.11 16.59 -35.70
C ALA A 265 -9.22 16.83 -36.93
N ALA A 266 -8.27 15.92 -37.19
CA ALA A 266 -7.38 16.01 -38.35
C ALA A 266 -8.14 15.90 -39.67
N GLY A 267 -9.10 14.97 -39.77
CA GLY A 267 -9.93 14.82 -40.97
C GLY A 267 -10.77 16.07 -41.26
N THR A 268 -11.37 16.66 -40.22
CA THR A 268 -12.15 17.90 -40.34
C THR A 268 -11.26 19.05 -40.82
N ASP A 269 -10.04 19.15 -40.28
CA ASP A 269 -9.09 20.17 -40.67
C ASP A 269 -8.61 20.03 -42.12
N TYR A 270 -8.29 18.81 -42.55
CA TYR A 270 -7.91 18.54 -43.94
C TYR A 270 -9.05 18.88 -44.91
N ALA A 271 -10.29 18.55 -44.54
CA ALA A 271 -11.47 18.94 -45.30
C ALA A 271 -11.64 20.47 -45.35
N ILE A 272 -11.40 21.18 -44.24
CA ILE A 272 -11.45 22.64 -44.17
C ILE A 272 -10.41 23.28 -45.11
N PHE A 273 -9.19 22.75 -45.15
CA PHE A 273 -8.13 23.26 -46.04
C PHE A 273 -8.44 23.02 -47.51
N LEU A 274 -8.91 21.83 -47.87
CA LEU A 274 -9.33 21.51 -49.23
C LEU A 274 -10.46 22.44 -49.68
N ILE A 275 -11.54 22.51 -48.92
CA ILE A 275 -12.70 23.33 -49.30
C ILE A 275 -12.34 24.81 -49.29
N GLY A 276 -11.57 25.27 -48.31
CA GLY A 276 -11.10 26.65 -48.21
C GLY A 276 -10.32 27.06 -49.45
N ARG A 277 -9.35 26.24 -49.89
CA ARG A 277 -8.54 26.53 -51.09
C ARG A 277 -9.34 26.43 -52.39
N TYR A 278 -10.28 25.48 -52.47
CA TYR A 278 -11.21 25.39 -53.60
C TYR A 278 -12.09 26.65 -53.71
N GLN A 279 -12.68 27.11 -52.60
CA GLN A 279 -13.51 28.32 -52.58
C GLN A 279 -12.70 29.57 -52.89
N GLU A 280 -11.45 29.67 -52.41
CA GLU A 280 -10.54 30.77 -52.76
C GLU A 280 -10.26 30.83 -54.26
N ALA A 281 -9.94 29.68 -54.89
CA ALA A 281 -9.71 29.58 -56.32
C ALA A 281 -10.97 29.94 -57.14
N ARG A 282 -12.15 29.55 -56.67
CA ARG A 282 -13.45 29.94 -57.28
C ARG A 282 -13.70 31.44 -57.16
N GLN A 283 -13.38 32.07 -56.02
CA GLN A 283 -13.48 33.52 -55.85
C GLN A 283 -12.47 34.29 -56.70
N ALA A 284 -11.31 33.70 -56.99
CA ALA A 284 -10.33 34.24 -57.93
C ALA A 284 -10.76 34.12 -59.41
N GLY A 285 -11.97 33.62 -59.69
CA GLY A 285 -12.53 33.51 -61.03
C GLY A 285 -12.16 32.24 -61.79
N GLN A 286 -11.50 31.26 -61.16
CA GLN A 286 -11.19 29.98 -61.80
C GLN A 286 -12.46 29.15 -61.97
N ASP A 287 -12.58 28.43 -63.10
CA ASP A 287 -13.59 27.41 -63.32
C ASP A 287 -13.40 26.21 -62.36
N ARG A 288 -14.44 25.39 -62.20
CA ARG A 288 -14.45 24.28 -61.21
C ARG A 288 -13.30 23.28 -61.40
N GLU A 289 -12.90 23.05 -62.65
CA GLU A 289 -11.81 22.15 -62.97
C GLU A 289 -10.45 22.72 -62.58
N ASN A 290 -10.14 23.95 -62.99
CA ASN A 290 -8.88 24.57 -62.58
C ASN A 290 -8.85 24.84 -61.07
N ALA A 291 -9.99 25.18 -60.45
CA ALA A 291 -10.10 25.32 -59.01
C ALA A 291 -9.77 24.02 -58.26
N TYR A 292 -10.18 22.85 -58.79
CA TYR A 292 -9.80 21.54 -58.23
C TYR A 292 -8.28 21.32 -58.29
N TYR A 293 -7.63 21.57 -59.43
CA TYR A 293 -6.18 21.37 -59.53
C TYR A 293 -5.40 22.37 -58.67
N THR A 294 -5.85 23.62 -58.59
CA THR A 294 -5.28 24.65 -57.71
C THR A 294 -5.43 24.28 -56.24
N MET A 295 -6.60 23.75 -55.85
CA MET A 295 -6.84 23.20 -54.53
C MET A 295 -5.85 22.07 -54.23
N PHE A 296 -5.89 21.00 -55.02
CA PHE A 296 -5.15 19.77 -54.74
C PHE A 296 -3.64 20.03 -54.70
N ARG A 297 -3.11 20.79 -55.67
CA ARG A 297 -1.68 21.13 -55.69
C ARG A 297 -1.28 22.02 -54.52
N GLY A 298 -2.17 22.89 -54.08
CA GLY A 298 -1.92 23.81 -52.98
C GLY A 298 -2.07 23.20 -51.59
N THR A 299 -2.71 22.04 -51.44
CA THR A 299 -2.94 21.39 -50.14
C THR A 299 -2.29 20.03 -49.98
N PHE A 300 -1.88 19.36 -51.07
CA PHE A 300 -1.31 18.01 -51.03
C PHE A 300 -0.10 17.87 -50.11
N HIS A 301 0.90 18.75 -50.25
CA HIS A 301 2.13 18.70 -49.45
C HIS A 301 1.89 19.08 -47.99
N ILE A 302 0.86 19.90 -47.74
CA ILE A 302 0.44 20.27 -46.39
C ILE A 302 -0.19 19.09 -45.68
N ILE A 303 -1.20 18.45 -46.29
CA ILE A 303 -1.91 17.30 -45.68
C ILE A 303 -0.93 16.15 -45.44
N LEU A 304 -0.05 15.86 -46.40
CA LEU A 304 0.94 14.81 -46.28
C LEU A 304 1.97 15.13 -45.18
N GLY A 305 2.51 16.35 -45.16
CA GLY A 305 3.50 16.77 -44.15
C GLY A 305 2.90 16.79 -42.74
N SER A 306 1.73 17.40 -42.59
CA SER A 306 0.92 17.41 -41.37
C SER A 306 0.70 16.00 -40.83
N GLY A 307 0.04 15.17 -41.63
CA GLY A 307 -0.47 13.90 -41.15
C GLY A 307 0.64 12.89 -40.89
N LEU A 308 1.74 12.92 -41.65
CA LEU A 308 2.93 12.14 -41.32
C LEU A 308 3.59 12.63 -40.03
N THR A 309 3.55 13.94 -39.74
CA THR A 309 4.11 14.48 -38.50
C THR A 309 3.28 14.04 -37.30
N ILE A 310 1.96 14.12 -37.38
CA ILE A 310 1.06 13.69 -36.29
C ILE A 310 1.10 12.15 -36.13
N ALA A 311 1.15 11.40 -37.24
CA ALA A 311 1.26 9.93 -37.20
C ALA A 311 2.61 9.50 -36.60
N GLY A 312 3.69 10.18 -36.98
CA GLY A 312 5.00 9.92 -36.41
C GLY A 312 5.12 10.33 -34.94
N ALA A 313 4.55 11.47 -34.54
CA ALA A 313 4.55 11.91 -33.15
C ALA A 313 3.72 10.99 -32.25
N THR A 314 2.59 10.49 -32.73
CA THR A 314 1.82 9.45 -32.02
C THR A 314 2.56 8.12 -32.02
N LEU A 315 3.29 7.75 -33.09
CA LEU A 315 4.13 6.55 -33.10
C LEU A 315 5.26 6.61 -32.06
N CYS A 316 5.77 7.81 -31.71
CA CYS A 316 6.76 7.96 -30.65
C CYS A 316 6.28 7.46 -29.28
N LEU A 317 4.96 7.37 -29.04
CA LEU A 317 4.41 6.72 -27.83
C LEU A 317 4.85 5.27 -27.68
N HIS A 318 5.14 4.58 -28.79
CA HIS A 318 5.60 3.19 -28.74
C HIS A 318 6.99 3.05 -28.09
N LEU A 319 7.75 4.14 -27.96
CA LEU A 319 9.02 4.19 -27.24
C LEU A 319 8.85 4.33 -25.72
N ALA A 320 7.62 4.56 -25.23
CA ALA A 320 7.31 4.60 -23.82
C ALA A 320 7.47 3.22 -23.17
N ARG A 321 7.82 3.21 -21.88
CA ARG A 321 7.93 2.00 -21.06
C ARG A 321 6.58 1.60 -20.46
N LEU A 322 5.76 2.57 -20.06
CA LEU A 322 4.43 2.31 -19.51
C LEU A 322 3.50 1.76 -20.60
N SER A 323 2.87 0.63 -20.30
CA SER A 323 1.89 -0.04 -21.19
C SER A 323 0.75 0.89 -21.60
N TYR A 324 0.31 1.77 -20.69
CA TYR A 324 -0.68 2.83 -20.94
C TYR A 324 -0.36 3.65 -22.19
N PHE A 325 0.89 4.08 -22.37
CA PHE A 325 1.31 4.93 -23.49
C PHE A 325 1.74 4.10 -24.70
N LYS A 326 2.49 3.02 -24.46
CA LYS A 326 3.01 2.16 -25.53
C LYS A 326 1.91 1.55 -26.40
N ALA A 327 0.80 1.14 -25.79
CA ALA A 327 -0.35 0.56 -26.49
C ALA A 327 -1.09 1.59 -27.40
N LEU A 328 -0.97 2.89 -27.11
CA LEU A 328 -1.63 3.95 -27.89
C LEU A 328 -0.93 4.26 -29.21
N GLY A 329 0.38 4.03 -29.29
CA GLY A 329 1.21 4.56 -30.37
C GLY A 329 0.86 4.01 -31.74
N ILE A 330 0.93 2.68 -31.92
CA ILE A 330 0.71 2.04 -33.22
C ILE A 330 -0.74 2.22 -33.72
N PRO A 331 -1.79 1.95 -32.92
CA PRO A 331 -3.17 2.12 -33.38
C PRO A 331 -3.48 3.56 -33.81
N SER A 332 -3.02 4.56 -33.04
CA SER A 332 -3.25 5.97 -33.34
C SER A 332 -2.50 6.42 -34.59
N ALA A 333 -1.23 6.02 -34.73
CA ALA A 333 -0.42 6.35 -35.90
C ALA A 333 -1.01 5.74 -37.18
N LEU A 334 -1.40 4.45 -37.15
CA LEU A 334 -2.00 3.78 -38.28
C LEU A 334 -3.34 4.40 -38.67
N GLY A 335 -4.21 4.63 -37.68
CA GLY A 335 -5.49 5.26 -37.93
C GLY A 335 -5.34 6.64 -38.56
N LEU A 336 -4.34 7.41 -38.15
CA LEU A 336 -4.06 8.69 -38.79
C LEU A 336 -3.49 8.56 -40.19
N LEU A 337 -2.65 7.56 -40.48
CA LEU A 337 -2.23 7.27 -41.86
C LEU A 337 -3.44 6.99 -42.77
N VAL A 338 -4.45 6.28 -42.27
CA VAL A 338 -5.71 6.05 -43.01
C VAL A 338 -6.44 7.36 -43.25
N VAL A 339 -6.53 8.24 -42.25
CA VAL A 339 -7.12 9.59 -42.38
C VAL A 339 -6.39 10.40 -43.46
N VAL A 340 -5.06 10.36 -43.49
CA VAL A 340 -4.27 11.05 -44.53
C VAL A 340 -4.56 10.49 -45.93
N VAL A 341 -4.63 9.16 -46.06
CA VAL A 341 -4.96 8.53 -47.34
C VAL A 341 -6.38 8.90 -47.79
N GLY A 342 -7.34 8.96 -46.86
CA GLY A 342 -8.70 9.44 -47.14
C GLY A 342 -8.74 10.91 -47.54
N ALA A 343 -8.03 11.78 -46.83
CA ALA A 343 -7.94 13.20 -47.12
C ALA A 343 -7.26 13.50 -48.47
N LEU A 344 -6.40 12.60 -48.97
CA LEU A 344 -5.76 12.71 -50.28
C LEU A 344 -6.52 12.02 -51.41
N THR A 345 -7.54 11.21 -51.11
CA THR A 345 -8.29 10.43 -52.12
C THR A 345 -9.80 10.66 -52.05
N ALA A 346 -10.45 10.28 -50.95
CA ALA A 346 -11.88 10.43 -50.73
C ALA A 346 -12.30 11.91 -50.70
N ALA A 347 -11.62 12.75 -49.92
CA ALA A 347 -12.02 14.16 -49.77
C ALA A 347 -11.97 14.93 -51.11
N PRO A 348 -10.90 14.85 -51.93
CA PRO A 348 -10.89 15.45 -53.26
C PRO A 348 -11.95 14.86 -54.21
N ALA A 349 -12.24 13.56 -54.11
CA ALA A 349 -13.31 12.94 -54.90
C ALA A 349 -14.70 13.48 -54.52
N VAL A 350 -14.97 13.69 -53.22
CA VAL A 350 -16.19 14.36 -52.74
C VAL A 350 -16.25 15.79 -53.31
N VAL A 351 -15.14 16.54 -53.34
CA VAL A 351 -15.10 17.89 -53.95
C VAL A 351 -15.46 17.87 -55.44
N VAL A 352 -14.98 16.87 -56.20
CA VAL A 352 -15.31 16.74 -57.63
C VAL A 352 -16.81 16.48 -57.84
N VAL A 353 -17.38 15.54 -57.08
CA VAL A 353 -18.81 15.20 -57.18
C VAL A 353 -19.68 16.37 -56.73
N ALA A 354 -19.41 16.94 -55.56
CA ALA A 354 -20.15 18.09 -55.03
C ALA A 354 -20.00 19.35 -55.90
N GLY A 355 -18.81 19.56 -56.48
CA GLY A 355 -18.54 20.63 -57.42
C GLY A 355 -19.40 20.55 -58.68
N ARG A 356 -19.72 19.33 -59.15
CA ARG A 356 -20.63 19.13 -60.30
C ARG A 356 -22.03 19.68 -60.03
N PHE A 357 -22.51 19.58 -58.80
CA PHE A 357 -23.81 20.09 -58.35
C PHE A 357 -23.77 21.54 -57.84
N GLY A 358 -22.61 22.20 -57.84
CA GLY A 358 -22.46 23.58 -57.35
C GLY A 358 -22.61 23.73 -55.82
N LEU A 359 -22.60 22.64 -55.06
CA LEU A 359 -22.84 22.64 -53.61
C LEU A 359 -21.73 23.32 -52.79
N LEU A 360 -20.57 23.53 -53.41
CA LEU A 360 -19.36 24.12 -52.83
C LEU A 360 -19.08 25.56 -53.33
N ASP A 361 -19.96 26.12 -54.18
CA ASP A 361 -19.75 27.48 -54.69
C ASP A 361 -19.88 28.50 -53.52
N PRO A 362 -18.91 29.42 -53.36
CA PRO A 362 -18.87 30.32 -52.22
C PRO A 362 -20.03 31.32 -52.25
N LYS A 363 -20.88 31.32 -51.22
CA LYS A 363 -22.05 32.20 -51.12
C LYS A 363 -21.71 33.67 -50.84
N ARG A 364 -20.49 33.97 -50.33
CA ARG A 364 -20.00 35.34 -50.03
C ARG A 364 -18.48 35.44 -50.18
N PRO A 365 -17.94 36.63 -50.51
CA PRO A 365 -16.49 36.85 -50.59
C PRO A 365 -15.81 36.70 -49.22
N VAL A 366 -14.63 36.06 -49.19
CA VAL A 366 -13.84 35.87 -47.96
C VAL A 366 -13.45 37.24 -47.37
N LYS A 367 -13.71 37.45 -46.06
CA LYS A 367 -13.40 38.71 -45.36
C LYS A 367 -11.90 38.85 -45.06
N VAL A 368 -11.14 39.34 -46.05
CA VAL A 368 -9.68 39.55 -45.96
C VAL A 368 -9.27 40.75 -45.08
N ARG A 369 -10.20 41.70 -44.81
CA ARG A 369 -9.87 43.05 -44.31
C ARG A 369 -9.37 43.10 -42.87
N ARG A 370 -9.90 42.26 -41.96
CA ARG A 370 -9.45 42.21 -40.55
C ARG A 370 -8.06 41.59 -40.42
N TRP A 371 -7.85 40.46 -41.08
CA TRP A 371 -6.56 39.76 -41.07
C TRP A 371 -5.44 40.54 -41.75
N ARG A 372 -5.75 41.31 -42.80
CA ARG A 372 -4.79 42.27 -43.36
C ARG A 372 -4.39 43.35 -42.37
N ARG A 373 -5.29 43.85 -41.51
CA ARG A 373 -4.93 44.82 -40.45
C ARG A 373 -3.99 44.21 -39.42
N ILE A 374 -4.29 42.99 -38.96
CA ILE A 374 -3.43 42.26 -38.02
C ILE A 374 -2.05 42.06 -38.64
N GLY A 375 -1.98 41.54 -39.86
CA GLY A 375 -0.72 41.39 -40.60
C GLY A 375 0.06 42.70 -40.77
N THR A 376 -0.63 43.82 -41.09
CA THR A 376 0.04 45.13 -41.20
C THR A 376 0.56 45.63 -39.86
N ALA A 377 -0.14 45.38 -38.76
CA ALA A 377 0.31 45.77 -37.42
C ALA A 377 1.55 44.95 -37.01
N THR A 378 1.52 43.63 -37.23
CA THR A 378 2.64 42.73 -36.93
C THR A 378 3.89 43.08 -37.72
N VAL A 379 3.77 43.46 -38.99
CA VAL A 379 4.92 43.86 -39.82
C VAL A 379 5.40 45.28 -39.51
N ARG A 380 4.52 46.16 -39.01
CA ARG A 380 4.89 47.54 -38.62
C ARG A 380 5.59 47.60 -37.27
N TRP A 381 5.19 46.76 -36.31
CA TRP A 381 5.73 46.73 -34.94
C TRP A 381 6.15 45.31 -34.51
N PRO A 382 7.06 44.65 -35.24
CA PRO A 382 7.34 43.24 -35.02
C PRO A 382 7.92 42.94 -33.64
N GLY A 383 8.81 43.81 -33.12
CA GLY A 383 9.39 43.65 -31.79
C GLY A 383 8.38 43.78 -30.64
N ALA A 384 7.49 44.78 -30.71
CA ALA A 384 6.48 45.02 -29.68
C ALA A 384 5.41 43.92 -29.67
N VAL A 385 4.97 43.46 -30.85
CA VAL A 385 4.01 42.35 -30.96
C VAL A 385 4.61 41.06 -30.43
N PHE A 386 5.86 40.74 -30.79
CA PHE A 386 6.56 39.57 -30.28
C PHE A 386 6.71 39.62 -28.75
N ALA A 387 7.16 40.76 -28.21
CA ALA A 387 7.31 40.94 -26.76
C ALA A 387 5.97 40.79 -26.01
N ALA A 388 4.88 41.36 -26.55
CA ALA A 388 3.55 41.22 -25.96
C ALA A 388 3.03 39.78 -26.00
N SER A 389 3.15 39.08 -27.14
CA SER A 389 2.75 37.66 -27.24
C SER A 389 3.60 36.76 -26.33
N SER A 390 4.91 37.01 -26.25
CA SER A 390 5.81 36.26 -25.37
C SER A 390 5.52 36.54 -23.90
N ALA A 391 5.18 37.77 -23.52
CA ALA A 391 4.77 38.09 -22.15
C ALA A 391 3.50 37.32 -21.74
N ILE A 392 2.50 37.26 -22.61
CA ILE A 392 1.28 36.47 -22.37
C ILE A 392 1.62 34.99 -22.18
N ALA A 393 2.51 34.44 -23.02
CA ALA A 393 2.96 33.06 -22.87
C ALA A 393 3.74 32.81 -21.58
N LEU A 394 4.62 33.74 -21.19
CA LEU A 394 5.38 33.65 -19.95
C LEU A 394 4.48 33.71 -18.71
N VAL A 395 3.38 34.47 -18.76
CA VAL A 395 2.37 34.46 -17.68
C VAL A 395 1.73 33.08 -17.56
N GLY A 396 1.39 32.43 -18.67
CA GLY A 396 0.93 31.04 -18.65
C GLY A 396 1.98 30.10 -18.06
N ILE A 397 3.22 30.17 -18.55
CA ILE A 397 4.34 29.33 -18.08
C ILE A 397 4.65 29.55 -16.59
N ALA A 398 4.50 30.77 -16.07
CA ALA A 398 4.80 31.10 -14.68
C ALA A 398 3.95 30.32 -13.67
N ILE A 399 2.79 29.81 -14.08
CA ILE A 399 1.91 28.99 -13.25
C ILE A 399 2.34 27.51 -13.27
N MET A 400 3.01 27.06 -14.33
CA MET A 400 3.42 25.66 -14.51
C MET A 400 4.23 25.08 -13.32
N PRO A 401 5.16 25.80 -12.65
CA PRO A 401 5.88 25.26 -11.49
C PRO A 401 4.99 24.90 -10.30
N THR A 402 3.76 25.42 -10.24
CA THR A 402 2.78 25.08 -9.18
C THR A 402 2.02 23.79 -9.46
N MET A 403 2.26 23.16 -10.61
CA MET A 403 1.59 21.93 -11.04
C MET A 403 1.81 20.80 -10.03
N LYS A 404 0.71 20.28 -9.49
CA LYS A 404 0.66 19.04 -8.72
C LYS A 404 0.02 17.95 -9.57
N VAL A 405 0.66 16.79 -9.56
CA VAL A 405 0.20 15.61 -10.29
C VAL A 405 -0.27 14.57 -9.29
N SER A 406 -1.53 14.19 -9.38
CA SER A 406 -2.10 13.10 -8.58
C SER A 406 -2.07 11.79 -9.38
N TYR A 407 -1.75 10.72 -8.67
CA TYR A 407 -1.72 9.35 -9.19
C TYR A 407 -2.94 8.53 -8.73
N ASN A 408 -3.75 9.09 -7.83
CA ASN A 408 -4.93 8.42 -7.31
C ASN A 408 -6.12 8.65 -8.26
N ASP A 409 -6.44 7.64 -9.07
CA ASP A 409 -7.49 7.71 -10.07
C ASP A 409 -8.91 7.84 -9.48
N ARG A 410 -9.10 7.56 -8.17
CA ARG A 410 -10.39 7.68 -7.47
C ARG A 410 -10.98 9.08 -7.53
N PHE A 411 -10.14 10.11 -7.55
CA PHE A 411 -10.59 11.51 -7.63
C PHE A 411 -11.04 11.93 -9.04
N TYR A 412 -10.80 11.09 -10.06
CA TYR A 412 -11.06 11.41 -11.46
C TYR A 412 -12.18 10.59 -12.10
N ILE A 413 -12.81 9.74 -11.31
CA ILE A 413 -13.97 8.94 -11.70
C ILE A 413 -15.21 9.40 -10.91
N PRO A 414 -16.43 9.14 -11.41
CA PRO A 414 -17.67 9.48 -10.70
C PRO A 414 -17.76 8.87 -9.29
N GLU A 415 -18.37 9.61 -8.36
CA GLU A 415 -18.57 9.18 -6.97
C GLU A 415 -19.59 8.05 -6.83
N ASP A 416 -20.47 7.87 -7.81
CA ASP A 416 -21.55 6.87 -7.82
C ASP A 416 -21.12 5.50 -8.36
N LEU A 417 -19.86 5.33 -8.76
CA LEU A 417 -19.35 4.03 -9.21
C LEU A 417 -19.20 3.04 -8.03
N PRO A 418 -19.55 1.74 -8.21
CA PRO A 418 -19.52 0.75 -7.13
C PRO A 418 -18.18 0.64 -6.40
N SER A 419 -17.06 0.66 -7.13
CA SER A 419 -15.72 0.64 -6.52
C SER A 419 -15.45 1.86 -5.65
N ASN A 420 -15.90 3.05 -6.06
CA ASN A 420 -15.67 4.28 -5.31
C ASN A 420 -16.56 4.33 -4.06
N ILE A 421 -17.82 3.90 -4.17
CA ILE A 421 -18.72 3.72 -3.01
C ILE A 421 -18.08 2.76 -2.00
N GLY A 422 -17.53 1.63 -2.45
CA GLY A 422 -16.85 0.68 -1.58
C GLY A 422 -15.59 1.24 -0.91
N TYR A 423 -14.80 2.06 -1.61
CA TYR A 423 -13.68 2.77 -0.99
C TYR A 423 -14.16 3.80 0.04
N THR A 424 -15.20 4.58 -0.26
CA THR A 424 -15.76 5.55 0.68
C THR A 424 -16.35 4.88 1.92
N ALA A 425 -17.02 3.73 1.76
CA ALA A 425 -17.48 2.91 2.88
C ALA A 425 -16.32 2.45 3.75
N ALA A 426 -15.25 1.95 3.13
CA ALA A 426 -14.07 1.50 3.86
C ALA A 426 -13.33 2.65 4.58
N GLU A 427 -13.23 3.84 3.98
CA GLU A 427 -12.59 5.03 4.58
C GLU A 427 -13.32 5.60 5.79
N ARG A 428 -14.59 5.24 6.01
CA ARG A 428 -15.30 5.60 7.26
C ARG A 428 -14.71 4.89 8.48
N HIS A 429 -14.12 3.71 8.28
CA HIS A 429 -13.67 2.82 9.36
C HIS A 429 -12.16 2.55 9.34
N PHE A 430 -11.52 2.60 8.17
CA PHE A 430 -10.11 2.36 7.95
C PHE A 430 -9.40 3.61 7.44
N SER A 431 -8.11 3.76 7.78
CA SER A 431 -7.28 4.76 7.11
C SER A 431 -6.94 4.28 5.69
N SER A 432 -6.80 5.20 4.72
CA SER A 432 -6.44 4.84 3.34
C SER A 432 -5.12 4.05 3.23
N ALA A 433 -4.19 4.25 4.20
CA ALA A 433 -2.94 3.52 4.30
C ALA A 433 -3.12 2.08 4.79
N THR A 434 -4.05 1.82 5.70
CA THR A 434 -4.35 0.46 6.21
C THR A 434 -4.92 -0.43 5.12
N MET A 435 -5.67 0.14 4.19
CA MET A 435 -6.27 -0.61 3.07
C MET A 435 -5.29 -0.90 1.94
N ASN A 436 -4.18 -0.15 1.87
CA ASN A 436 -3.22 -0.20 0.77
C ASN A 436 -1.79 -0.34 1.32
N PRO A 437 -1.48 -1.41 2.08
CA PRO A 437 -0.15 -1.58 2.63
C PRO A 437 0.87 -1.95 1.55
N ASP A 438 2.13 -1.68 1.83
CA ASP A 438 3.24 -2.26 1.08
C ASP A 438 3.61 -3.64 1.64
N ILE A 439 4.03 -4.54 0.77
CA ILE A 439 4.48 -5.88 1.12
C ILE A 439 5.96 -5.98 0.78
N LEU A 440 6.79 -6.03 1.82
CA LEU A 440 8.21 -6.31 1.70
C LEU A 440 8.42 -7.81 1.92
N MET A 441 8.99 -8.51 0.95
CA MET A 441 9.41 -9.89 1.06
C MET A 441 10.93 -10.00 1.04
N ILE A 442 11.45 -10.84 1.91
CA ILE A 442 12.87 -11.20 2.00
C ILE A 442 12.98 -12.66 1.67
N GLU A 443 13.82 -13.00 0.70
CA GLU A 443 14.09 -14.36 0.26
C GLU A 443 15.55 -14.72 0.57
N SER A 444 15.73 -15.81 1.31
CA SER A 444 17.02 -16.36 1.71
C SER A 444 17.30 -17.69 1.00
N ASP A 445 18.52 -18.20 1.17
CA ASP A 445 18.98 -19.48 0.63
C ASP A 445 18.71 -20.68 1.56
N HIS A 446 18.12 -20.43 2.74
CA HIS A 446 17.83 -21.45 3.76
C HIS A 446 16.46 -21.23 4.42
N ASP A 447 16.06 -22.14 5.31
CA ASP A 447 14.79 -22.06 6.03
C ASP A 447 14.91 -21.14 7.25
N MET A 448 14.12 -20.07 7.27
CA MET A 448 14.12 -19.05 8.33
C MET A 448 13.29 -19.43 9.56
N ARG A 449 12.69 -20.63 9.62
CA ARG A 449 11.94 -21.14 10.79
C ARG A 449 12.84 -21.57 11.94
N ASN A 450 13.76 -20.70 12.34
CA ASN A 450 14.70 -20.90 13.42
C ASN A 450 14.86 -19.62 14.25
N THR A 451 15.31 -19.77 15.50
CA THR A 451 15.44 -18.64 16.44
C THR A 451 16.41 -17.56 15.94
N GLY A 452 17.49 -17.93 15.24
CA GLY A 452 18.50 -17.00 14.75
C GLY A 452 17.91 -16.02 13.73
N ASP A 453 17.20 -16.54 12.74
CA ASP A 453 16.59 -15.69 11.72
C ASP A 453 15.40 -14.90 12.25
N MET A 454 14.63 -15.42 13.23
CA MET A 454 13.57 -14.64 13.88
C MET A 454 14.13 -13.37 14.55
N ILE A 455 15.33 -13.43 15.13
CA ILE A 455 15.99 -12.24 15.69
C ILE A 455 16.32 -11.23 14.57
N ILE A 456 16.79 -11.71 13.42
CA ILE A 456 17.11 -10.86 12.27
C ILE A 456 15.82 -10.27 11.66
N LEU A 457 14.74 -11.04 11.53
CA LEU A 457 13.44 -10.58 11.04
C LEU A 457 12.83 -9.52 11.96
N ASP A 458 12.92 -9.66 13.30
CA ASP A 458 12.51 -8.58 14.22
C ASP A 458 13.40 -7.33 14.09
N ARG A 459 14.71 -7.50 13.87
CA ARG A 459 15.62 -6.37 13.59
C ARG A 459 15.18 -5.62 12.34
N ILE A 460 14.84 -6.33 11.27
CA ILE A 460 14.31 -5.72 10.02
C ILE A 460 13.02 -4.96 10.30
N ALA A 461 12.05 -5.59 10.97
CA ALA A 461 10.77 -4.95 11.29
C ALA A 461 10.96 -3.65 12.09
N LYS A 462 11.89 -3.62 13.05
CA LYS A 462 12.23 -2.43 13.83
C LYS A 462 12.84 -1.32 13.01
N GLU A 463 13.83 -1.63 12.17
CA GLU A 463 14.51 -0.61 11.37
C GLU A 463 13.58 -0.02 10.31
N VAL A 464 12.72 -0.85 9.69
CA VAL A 464 11.66 -0.38 8.79
C VAL A 464 10.65 0.48 9.55
N PHE A 465 10.20 0.07 10.74
CA PHE A 465 9.27 0.85 11.57
C PHE A 465 9.85 2.20 12.01
N ARG A 466 11.17 2.29 12.24
CA ARG A 466 11.87 3.55 12.57
C ARG A 466 12.01 4.50 11.38
N SER A 467 11.77 4.01 10.16
CA SER A 467 11.81 4.82 8.95
C SER A 467 10.71 5.90 8.99
N PRO A 468 11.02 7.16 8.62
CA PRO A 468 10.02 8.22 8.58
C PRO A 468 8.84 7.87 7.66
N GLY A 469 7.62 8.10 8.13
CA GLY A 469 6.39 7.88 7.35
C GLY A 469 5.79 6.48 7.45
N ILE A 470 6.37 5.60 8.26
CA ILE A 470 5.81 4.27 8.55
C ILE A 470 5.00 4.33 9.85
N ALA A 471 3.73 3.92 9.79
CA ALA A 471 2.83 3.87 10.96
C ALA A 471 2.85 2.52 11.65
N MET A 472 3.01 1.43 10.90
CA MET A 472 2.98 0.06 11.44
C MET A 472 3.74 -0.89 10.52
N VAL A 473 4.41 -1.88 11.12
CA VAL A 473 5.02 -3.01 10.39
C VAL A 473 4.54 -4.30 11.03
N GLN A 474 3.82 -5.12 10.26
CA GLN A 474 3.40 -6.44 10.68
C GLN A 474 4.32 -7.51 10.09
N SER A 475 4.74 -8.44 10.92
CA SER A 475 5.61 -9.57 10.56
C SER A 475 5.31 -10.76 11.46
N ILE A 476 5.95 -11.90 11.22
CA ILE A 476 5.86 -13.05 12.14
C ILE A 476 6.29 -12.72 13.58
N THR A 477 7.23 -11.79 13.75
CA THR A 477 7.72 -11.35 15.08
C THR A 477 6.88 -10.23 15.69
N ARG A 478 5.99 -9.62 14.89
CA ARG A 478 5.11 -8.50 15.25
C ARG A 478 3.76 -8.59 14.52
N PRO A 479 2.96 -9.66 14.71
CA PRO A 479 1.78 -9.90 13.87
C PRO A 479 0.74 -8.77 13.98
N LEU A 480 0.67 -8.10 15.14
CA LEU A 480 -0.24 -6.98 15.41
C LEU A 480 0.47 -5.60 15.36
N GLY A 481 1.67 -5.53 14.78
CA GLY A 481 2.51 -4.32 14.73
C GLY A 481 3.35 -4.06 15.98
N GLY A 482 2.91 -4.54 17.15
CA GLY A 482 3.70 -4.55 18.39
C GLY A 482 4.56 -5.80 18.55
N PRO A 483 5.61 -5.78 19.40
CA PRO A 483 6.32 -6.98 19.81
C PRO A 483 5.37 -8.00 20.44
N ILE A 484 5.61 -9.29 20.21
CA ILE A 484 4.88 -10.37 20.89
C ILE A 484 5.21 -10.32 22.38
N GLU A 485 4.19 -10.37 23.21
CA GLU A 485 4.34 -10.41 24.67
C GLU A 485 5.17 -11.63 25.07
N HIS A 486 5.92 -11.49 26.16
CA HIS A 486 6.73 -12.57 26.75
C HIS A 486 7.91 -13.06 25.90
N THR A 487 8.29 -12.35 24.84
CA THR A 487 9.42 -12.72 23.96
C THR A 487 10.73 -11.98 24.26
N SER A 488 10.78 -11.13 25.28
CA SER A 488 12.03 -10.43 25.63
C SER A 488 12.96 -11.31 26.48
N ILE A 489 14.28 -11.18 26.30
CA ILE A 489 15.28 -11.88 27.14
C ILE A 489 15.05 -11.60 28.64
N PRO A 490 14.82 -10.36 29.10
CA PRO A 490 14.50 -10.10 30.51
C PRO A 490 13.26 -10.85 31.00
N PHE A 491 12.21 -10.96 30.18
CA PHE A 491 11.03 -11.75 30.52
C PHE A 491 11.39 -13.24 30.65
N GLN A 492 12.13 -13.80 29.70
CA GLN A 492 12.55 -15.21 29.74
C GLN A 492 13.39 -15.54 30.98
N ILE A 493 14.31 -14.64 31.37
CA ILE A 493 15.07 -14.76 32.62
C ILE A 493 14.14 -14.71 33.83
N SER A 494 13.14 -13.81 33.82
CA SER A 494 12.16 -13.71 34.91
C SER A 494 11.30 -14.96 35.03
N ALA A 495 10.91 -15.58 33.91
CA ALA A 495 10.09 -16.78 33.89
C ALA A 495 10.81 -17.99 34.53
N GLN A 496 12.14 -18.05 34.43
CA GLN A 496 12.94 -19.06 35.13
C GLN A 496 12.86 -18.96 36.66
N SER A 497 12.45 -17.81 37.21
CA SER A 497 12.27 -17.64 38.66
C SER A 497 10.95 -18.22 39.18
N ILE A 498 9.98 -18.53 38.31
CA ILE A 498 8.65 -19.03 38.71
C ILE A 498 8.74 -20.36 39.49
N PRO A 499 9.48 -21.39 39.04
CA PRO A 499 9.64 -22.62 39.81
C PRO A 499 10.37 -22.39 41.15
N ILE A 500 11.29 -21.42 41.19
CA ILE A 500 12.01 -21.05 42.42
C ILE A 500 11.02 -20.44 43.42
N GLN A 501 10.15 -19.52 42.98
CA GLN A 501 9.12 -18.94 43.83
C GLN A 501 8.14 -20.01 44.38
N GLN A 502 7.75 -20.97 43.56
CA GLN A 502 6.92 -22.10 44.01
C GLN A 502 7.65 -22.95 45.08
N ASN A 503 8.94 -23.23 44.90
CA ASN A 503 9.74 -23.96 45.89
C ASN A 503 10.02 -23.17 47.17
N LEU A 504 10.12 -21.84 47.08
CA LEU A 504 10.30 -20.98 48.26
C LEU A 504 9.14 -21.10 49.24
N GLN A 505 7.91 -21.27 48.75
CA GLN A 505 6.76 -21.50 49.61
C GLN A 505 6.92 -22.80 50.42
N PHE A 506 7.31 -23.89 49.75
CA PHE A 506 7.61 -25.15 50.43
C PHE A 506 8.71 -25.00 51.49
N MET A 507 9.79 -24.27 51.19
CA MET A 507 10.86 -24.02 52.16
C MET A 507 10.41 -23.18 53.36
N LYS A 508 9.53 -22.18 53.14
CA LYS A 508 8.94 -21.39 54.24
C LYS A 508 8.13 -22.27 55.17
N ASP A 509 7.32 -23.17 54.61
CA ASP A 509 6.50 -24.10 55.39
C ASP A 509 7.39 -25.04 56.23
N ARG A 510 8.48 -25.57 55.67
CA ARG A 510 9.45 -26.40 56.41
C ARG A 510 10.22 -25.63 57.49
N ALA A 511 10.56 -24.36 57.25
CA ALA A 511 11.16 -23.52 58.28
C ALA A 511 10.18 -23.28 59.44
N ALA A 512 8.89 -23.04 59.14
CA ALA A 512 7.86 -22.87 60.15
C ALA A 512 7.68 -24.12 61.04
N ASP A 513 7.85 -25.33 60.49
CA ASP A 513 7.82 -26.57 61.28
C ASP A 513 8.95 -26.62 62.33
N MET A 514 10.12 -26.03 62.05
CA MET A 514 11.23 -25.97 63.02
C MET A 514 10.90 -25.11 64.24
N LEU A 515 10.12 -24.04 64.05
CA LEU A 515 9.58 -23.25 65.15
C LEU A 515 8.58 -24.06 65.98
N SER A 516 7.76 -24.90 65.33
CA SER A 516 6.86 -25.80 66.04
C SER A 516 7.65 -26.79 66.91
N MET A 517 8.68 -27.41 66.34
CA MET A 517 9.56 -28.34 67.06
C MET A 517 10.30 -27.67 68.24
N SER A 518 10.73 -26.41 68.07
CA SER A 518 11.33 -25.63 69.15
C SER A 518 10.34 -25.36 70.30
N LYS A 519 9.07 -25.07 70.00
CA LYS A 519 8.01 -24.92 71.01
C LYS A 519 7.74 -26.23 71.75
N ASP A 520 7.74 -27.35 71.04
CA ASP A 520 7.55 -28.67 71.65
C ASP A 520 8.72 -29.02 72.60
N LEU A 521 9.96 -28.69 72.21
CA LEU A 521 11.13 -28.83 73.10
C LEU A 521 11.07 -27.90 74.31
N ASP A 522 10.56 -26.68 74.16
CA ASP A 522 10.35 -25.75 75.27
C ASP A 522 9.38 -26.34 76.30
N ALA A 523 8.28 -26.92 75.82
CA ALA A 523 7.31 -27.60 76.67
C ALA A 523 7.93 -28.81 77.40
N LEU A 524 8.79 -29.58 76.72
CA LEU A 524 9.52 -30.70 77.31
C LEU A 524 10.53 -30.25 78.38
N ILE A 525 11.32 -29.20 78.10
CA ILE A 525 12.27 -28.60 79.05
C ILE A 525 11.51 -28.14 80.29
N GLY A 526 10.42 -27.38 80.11
CA GLY A 526 9.59 -26.90 81.21
C GLY A 526 8.92 -28.03 82.03
N ALA A 527 8.67 -29.19 81.44
CA ALA A 527 8.20 -30.38 82.17
C ALA A 527 9.33 -31.05 82.97
N MET A 528 10.53 -31.16 82.41
CA MET A 528 11.70 -31.73 83.10
C MET A 528 12.19 -30.87 84.26
N GLU A 529 12.16 -29.54 84.14
CA GLU A 529 12.52 -28.62 85.24
C GLU A 529 11.54 -28.74 86.42
N ARG A 530 10.24 -28.91 86.11
CA ARG A 530 9.23 -29.20 87.13
C ARG A 530 9.51 -30.54 87.82
N MET A 531 9.88 -31.57 87.06
CA MET A 531 10.24 -32.89 87.61
C MET A 531 11.50 -32.84 88.49
N GLN A 532 12.51 -32.08 88.07
CA GLN A 532 13.73 -31.85 88.86
C GLN A 532 13.42 -31.17 90.20
N SER A 533 12.57 -30.14 90.18
CA SER A 533 12.12 -29.44 91.40
C SER A 533 11.40 -30.39 92.36
N LEU A 534 10.48 -31.21 91.85
CA LEU A 534 9.74 -32.19 92.65
C LEU A 534 10.65 -33.28 93.24
N LEU A 535 11.61 -33.81 92.47
CA LEU A 535 12.58 -34.78 92.97
C LEU A 535 13.52 -34.18 94.02
N GLY A 536 13.89 -32.90 93.88
CA GLY A 536 14.65 -32.18 94.90
C GLY A 536 13.88 -32.07 96.23
N GLN A 537 12.58 -31.75 96.16
CA GLN A 537 11.71 -31.77 97.35
C GLN A 537 11.61 -33.17 97.95
N MET A 538 11.44 -34.21 97.13
CA MET A 538 11.36 -35.61 97.58
C MET A 538 12.66 -36.10 98.23
N SER A 539 13.82 -35.75 97.67
CA SER A 539 15.14 -36.04 98.25
C SER A 539 15.28 -35.39 99.63
N SER A 540 14.98 -34.10 99.75
CA SER A 540 15.07 -33.39 101.04
C SER A 540 14.13 -33.97 102.11
N ALA A 541 12.94 -34.41 101.72
CA ALA A 541 11.98 -35.05 102.62
C ALA A 541 12.46 -36.44 103.05
N THR A 542 13.00 -37.23 102.13
CA THR A 542 13.54 -38.57 102.41
C THR A 542 14.77 -38.51 103.31
N HIS A 543 15.65 -37.53 103.10
CA HIS A 543 16.84 -37.34 103.94
C HIS A 543 16.48 -37.00 105.38
N ARG A 544 15.49 -36.11 105.59
CA ARG A 544 14.93 -35.84 106.92
C ARG A 544 14.30 -37.09 107.55
N MET A 545 13.60 -37.89 106.76
CA MET A 545 12.98 -39.13 107.24
C MET A 545 14.05 -40.15 107.68
N SER A 546 15.11 -40.33 106.89
CA SER A 546 16.26 -41.20 107.19
C SER A 546 16.98 -40.79 108.48
N ALA A 547 17.24 -39.50 108.65
CA ALA A 547 17.86 -38.95 109.86
C ALA A 547 17.00 -39.22 111.11
N ASN A 548 15.69 -38.94 111.04
CA ASN A 548 14.77 -39.20 112.15
C ASN A 548 14.66 -40.71 112.48
N MET A 549 14.69 -41.58 111.46
CA MET A 549 14.64 -43.04 111.64
C MET A 549 15.91 -43.59 112.32
N THR A 550 17.05 -42.99 111.99
CA THR A 550 18.35 -43.33 112.59
C THR A 550 18.40 -42.90 114.05
N ASP A 551 17.89 -41.70 114.37
CA ASP A 551 17.77 -41.21 115.74
C ASP A 551 16.88 -42.15 116.59
N ALA A 552 15.70 -42.50 116.09
CA ALA A 552 14.77 -43.43 116.74
C ALA A 552 15.38 -44.83 116.96
N LYS A 553 16.16 -45.34 116.00
CA LYS A 553 16.90 -46.61 116.14
C LYS A 553 17.90 -46.51 117.30
N THR A 554 18.65 -45.41 117.38
CA THR A 554 19.70 -45.22 118.39
C THR A 554 19.09 -45.19 119.80
N THR A 555 17.97 -44.48 119.98
CA THR A 555 17.21 -44.48 121.24
C THR A 555 16.69 -45.87 121.60
N LEU A 556 16.25 -46.66 120.62
CA LEU A 556 15.74 -48.00 120.86
C LEU A 556 16.83 -49.00 121.25
N GLU A 557 18.03 -48.88 120.68
CA GLU A 557 19.21 -49.66 121.08
C GLU A 557 19.65 -49.34 122.51
N GLU A 558 19.61 -48.06 122.91
CA GLU A 558 19.93 -47.62 124.28
C GLU A 558 18.93 -48.18 125.31
N ILE A 559 17.62 -48.22 124.98
CA ILE A 559 16.59 -48.86 125.81
C ILE A 559 16.84 -50.36 125.95
N ARG A 560 17.18 -51.05 124.85
CA ARG A 560 17.49 -52.48 124.85
C ARG A 560 18.69 -52.79 125.76
N ASP A 561 19.76 -52.00 125.66
CA ASP A 561 20.98 -52.21 126.43
C ASP A 561 20.76 -51.97 127.94
N HIS A 562 19.97 -50.96 128.32
CA HIS A 562 19.56 -50.77 129.71
C HIS A 562 18.67 -51.90 130.27
N LEU A 563 17.83 -52.51 129.42
CA LEU A 563 17.03 -53.68 129.81
C LEU A 563 17.90 -54.93 129.96
N ALA A 564 18.93 -55.10 129.13
CA ALA A 564 19.91 -56.18 129.24
C ALA A 564 20.73 -56.09 130.54
N ASP A 565 21.18 -54.88 130.92
CA ASP A 565 21.87 -54.63 132.18
C ASP A 565 20.99 -54.98 133.40
N PHE A 566 19.70 -54.68 133.33
CA PHE A 566 18.73 -55.05 134.37
C PHE A 566 18.53 -56.56 134.46
N ASP A 567 18.40 -57.28 133.33
CA ASP A 567 18.27 -58.74 133.31
C ASP A 567 19.46 -59.46 133.95
N ASP A 568 20.68 -58.98 133.70
CA ASP A 568 21.90 -59.57 134.24
C ASP A 568 21.95 -59.54 135.78
N VAL A 569 21.37 -58.52 136.43
CA VAL A 569 21.33 -58.39 137.89
C VAL A 569 20.29 -59.31 138.55
N VAL A 570 19.14 -59.52 137.91
CA VAL A 570 18.00 -60.27 138.50
C VAL A 570 18.07 -61.77 138.18
N ARG A 571 19.06 -62.19 137.39
CA ARG A 571 19.27 -63.57 136.93
C ARG A 571 19.27 -64.67 138.02
N PRO A 572 19.82 -64.48 139.24
CA PRO A 572 19.72 -65.48 140.32
C PRO A 572 18.29 -65.69 140.81
N LEU A 573 17.48 -64.63 140.83
CA LEU A 573 16.08 -64.66 141.23
C LEU A 573 15.22 -65.33 140.14
N ARG A 574 15.52 -65.05 138.86
CA ARG A 574 14.88 -65.68 137.69
C ARG A 574 15.05 -67.20 137.72
N ASN A 575 16.25 -67.70 138.03
CA ASN A 575 16.52 -69.14 138.10
C ASN A 575 15.81 -69.84 139.28
N TYR A 576 15.58 -69.17 140.41
CA TYR A 576 14.81 -69.73 141.53
C TYR A 576 13.35 -70.00 141.15
N PHE A 577 12.71 -69.07 140.42
CA PHE A 577 11.31 -69.21 140.00
C PHE A 577 11.10 -70.18 138.83
N TYR A 578 12.15 -70.54 138.07
CA TYR A 578 12.08 -71.54 137.00
C TYR A 578 12.29 -72.99 137.47
N TRP A 579 12.79 -73.23 138.69
CA TRP A 579 13.16 -74.57 139.19
C TRP A 579 12.13 -75.23 140.15
N GLU A 580 11.19 -74.47 140.73
CA GLU A 580 10.19 -75.00 141.67
C GLU A 580 8.94 -75.57 140.96
N GLN A 581 8.66 -76.87 141.14
CA GLN A 581 7.67 -77.62 140.35
C GLN A 581 6.19 -77.19 140.53
N HIS A 582 5.85 -76.36 141.53
CA HIS A 582 4.47 -75.98 141.84
C HIS A 582 4.13 -74.50 141.56
N CYS A 583 4.97 -73.73 140.82
CA CYS A 583 4.72 -72.30 140.56
C CYS A 583 3.58 -71.97 139.57
N PHE A 584 2.95 -72.97 138.93
CA PHE A 584 1.84 -72.75 138.00
C PHE A 584 0.51 -72.41 138.68
N ASP A 585 0.30 -72.82 139.94
CA ASP A 585 -0.98 -72.65 140.64
C ASP A 585 -1.02 -71.38 141.54
N LEU A 586 0.05 -70.58 141.53
CA LEU A 586 0.21 -69.37 142.35
C LEU A 586 0.17 -68.09 141.48
N PRO A 587 -0.90 -67.27 141.54
CA PRO A 587 -1.08 -66.09 140.69
C PRO A 587 0.06 -65.06 140.78
N ALA A 588 0.72 -64.95 141.94
CA ALA A 588 1.85 -64.04 142.13
C ALA A 588 3.12 -64.49 141.39
N CYS A 589 3.30 -65.81 141.17
CA CYS A 589 4.48 -66.36 140.52
C CYS A 589 4.40 -66.24 138.98
N SER A 590 3.22 -66.43 138.38
CA SER A 590 3.04 -66.31 136.92
C SER A 590 3.14 -64.85 136.43
N ALA A 591 2.72 -63.88 137.25
CA ALA A 591 2.81 -62.45 136.92
C ALA A 591 4.26 -61.97 136.82
N ILE A 592 5.16 -62.50 137.65
CA ILE A 592 6.59 -62.18 137.58
C ILE A 592 7.23 -62.80 136.33
N ARG A 593 6.75 -63.96 135.86
CA ARG A 593 7.23 -64.59 134.62
C ARG A 593 6.82 -63.81 133.37
N SER A 594 5.59 -63.29 133.28
CA SER A 594 5.15 -62.50 132.11
C SER A 594 5.90 -61.19 131.94
N VAL A 595 6.47 -60.64 133.02
CA VAL A 595 7.35 -59.46 132.94
C VAL A 595 8.66 -59.81 132.24
N PHE A 596 9.20 -61.02 132.45
CA PHE A 596 10.40 -61.48 131.74
C PHE A 596 10.11 -61.82 130.27
N ASP A 597 8.96 -62.44 129.95
CA ASP A 597 8.57 -62.70 128.55
C ASP A 597 8.35 -61.39 127.73
N ALA A 598 7.98 -60.28 128.39
CA ALA A 598 7.86 -58.97 127.75
C ALA A 598 9.23 -58.31 127.46
N LEU A 599 10.27 -58.64 128.25
CA LEU A 599 11.64 -58.16 128.02
C LEU A 599 12.26 -58.80 126.77
N ASP A 600 11.98 -60.09 126.54
CA ASP A 600 12.47 -60.83 125.35
C ASP A 600 11.89 -60.28 124.01
N GLY A 601 10.77 -59.54 124.04
CA GLY A 601 10.16 -58.95 122.84
C GLY A 601 10.87 -57.70 122.30
N VAL A 602 11.73 -57.06 123.10
CA VAL A 602 12.41 -55.79 122.75
C VAL A 602 13.54 -56.01 121.73
N ASP A 603 14.23 -57.15 121.79
CA ASP A 603 15.28 -57.53 120.83
C ASP A 603 14.73 -57.68 119.41
N ALA A 604 13.61 -58.38 119.26
CA ALA A 604 12.97 -58.61 117.96
C ALA A 604 12.45 -57.31 117.30
N PHE A 605 12.08 -56.30 118.11
CA PHE A 605 11.66 -54.99 117.61
C PHE A 605 12.86 -54.14 117.17
N SER A 606 13.96 -54.17 117.92
CA SER A 606 15.21 -53.50 117.56
C SER A 606 15.78 -54.02 116.23
N ASP A 607 15.80 -55.34 116.02
CA ASP A 607 16.31 -55.94 114.78
C ASP A 607 15.46 -55.57 113.55
N LYS A 608 14.14 -55.49 113.68
CA LYS A 608 13.25 -55.06 112.58
C LYS A 608 13.39 -53.57 112.27
N MET A 609 13.56 -52.72 113.28
CA MET A 609 13.83 -51.30 113.08
C MET A 609 15.17 -51.07 112.40
N ARG A 610 16.19 -51.90 112.72
CA ARG A 610 17.49 -51.87 112.06
C ARG A 610 17.37 -52.14 110.56
N ALA A 611 16.58 -53.13 110.15
CA ALA A 611 16.31 -53.41 108.74
C ALA A 611 15.58 -52.26 108.02
N LEU A 612 14.55 -51.68 108.63
CA LEU A 612 13.77 -50.58 108.04
C LEU A 612 14.60 -49.30 107.85
N THR A 613 15.49 -48.98 108.80
CA THR A 613 16.42 -47.84 108.66
C THR A 613 17.43 -48.07 107.54
N THR A 614 17.90 -49.30 107.34
CA THR A 614 18.77 -49.65 106.20
C THR A 614 18.05 -49.44 104.86
N ASP A 615 16.79 -49.87 104.74
CA ASP A 615 16.02 -49.69 103.50
C ASP A 615 15.73 -48.22 103.19
N ILE A 616 15.38 -47.41 104.19
CA ILE A 616 15.19 -45.96 104.03
C ILE A 616 16.50 -45.25 103.69
N GLY A 617 17.62 -45.70 104.27
CA GLY A 617 18.97 -45.22 103.91
C GLY A 617 19.34 -45.52 102.45
N ASN A 618 18.93 -46.67 101.92
CA ASN A 618 19.11 -47.00 100.50
C ASN A 618 18.26 -46.09 99.60
N VAL A 619 17.02 -45.77 99.97
CA VAL A 619 16.16 -44.84 99.21
C VAL A 619 16.73 -43.42 99.22
N ASP A 620 17.25 -42.97 100.36
CA ASP A 620 17.92 -41.66 100.52
C ASP A 620 19.18 -41.53 99.65
N ALA A 621 19.89 -42.64 99.39
CA ALA A 621 21.06 -42.65 98.52
C ALA A 621 20.71 -42.63 97.01
N VAL A 622 19.57 -43.19 96.60
CA VAL A 622 19.21 -43.36 95.17
C VAL A 622 18.49 -42.14 94.58
N ILE A 623 17.60 -41.48 95.33
CA ILE A 623 16.84 -40.32 94.83
C ILE A 623 17.77 -39.18 94.36
N PRO A 624 18.85 -38.82 95.07
CA PRO A 624 19.81 -37.82 94.60
C PRO A 624 20.53 -38.22 93.31
N GLN A 625 20.82 -39.51 93.12
CA GLN A 625 21.45 -40.01 91.89
C GLN A 625 20.53 -39.90 90.68
N MET A 626 19.22 -40.15 90.85
CA MET A 626 18.23 -39.92 89.80
C MET A 626 18.06 -38.44 89.47
N ALA A 627 18.02 -37.57 90.50
CA ALA A 627 17.93 -36.13 90.32
C ALA A 627 19.17 -35.54 89.61
N ALA A 628 20.36 -36.10 89.85
CA ALA A 628 21.61 -35.68 89.23
C ALA A 628 21.67 -35.93 87.71
N GLN A 629 20.84 -36.82 87.16
CA GLN A 629 20.80 -37.08 85.72
C GLN A 629 19.93 -36.09 84.93
N LEU A 630 19.05 -35.32 85.58
CA LEU A 630 18.15 -34.38 84.90
C LEU A 630 18.82 -33.12 84.35
N PRO A 631 19.73 -32.43 85.09
CA PRO A 631 20.39 -31.23 84.57
C PRO A 631 21.15 -31.43 83.25
N PRO A 632 21.94 -32.51 83.07
CA PRO A 632 22.58 -32.80 81.78
C PRO A 632 21.57 -32.98 80.63
N ILE A 633 20.44 -33.66 80.87
CA ILE A 633 19.40 -33.88 79.86
C ILE A 633 18.71 -32.57 79.49
N ILE A 634 18.39 -31.72 80.47
CA ILE A 634 17.84 -30.37 80.25
C ILE A 634 18.83 -29.51 79.46
N ALA A 635 20.13 -29.57 79.77
CA ALA A 635 21.15 -28.81 79.06
C ALA A 635 21.29 -29.24 77.58
N VAL A 636 21.22 -30.54 77.29
CA VAL A 636 21.21 -31.06 75.91
C VAL A 636 19.94 -30.64 75.18
N ALA A 637 18.78 -30.72 75.83
CA ALA A 637 17.51 -30.29 75.23
C ALA A 637 17.50 -28.79 74.91
N ARG A 638 18.02 -27.95 75.81
CA ARG A 638 18.21 -26.49 75.58
C ARG A 638 19.19 -26.23 74.44
N SER A 639 20.33 -26.93 74.39
CA SER A 639 21.28 -26.81 73.28
C SER A 639 20.67 -27.21 71.93
N MET A 640 19.82 -28.24 71.92
CA MET A 640 19.09 -28.67 70.71
C MET A 640 18.06 -27.64 70.28
N GLN A 641 17.33 -27.03 71.23
CA GLN A 641 16.40 -25.93 70.99
C GLN A 641 17.12 -24.70 70.41
N ASP A 642 18.25 -24.29 70.99
CA ASP A 642 19.07 -23.18 70.52
C ASP A 642 19.61 -23.43 69.10
N THR A 643 20.03 -24.67 68.83
CA THR A 643 20.49 -25.09 67.50
C THR A 643 19.35 -25.02 66.49
N LEU A 644 18.15 -25.50 66.84
CA LEU A 644 16.96 -25.42 65.96
C LEU A 644 16.54 -23.98 65.68
N LEU A 645 16.58 -23.09 66.67
CA LEU A 645 16.28 -21.65 66.50
C LEU A 645 17.34 -20.95 65.63
N THR A 646 18.61 -21.29 65.82
CA THR A 646 19.72 -20.78 65.00
C THR A 646 19.58 -21.27 63.55
N MET A 647 19.21 -22.54 63.37
CA MET A 647 18.98 -23.13 62.05
C MET A 647 17.77 -22.48 61.37
N HIS A 648 16.66 -22.29 62.09
CA HIS A 648 15.48 -21.57 61.60
C HIS A 648 15.81 -20.14 61.16
N SER A 649 16.49 -19.36 62.00
CA SER A 649 16.86 -17.97 61.67
C SER A 649 17.78 -17.90 60.44
N SER A 650 18.73 -18.82 60.33
CA SER A 650 19.63 -18.94 59.18
C SER A 650 18.86 -19.29 57.90
N PHE A 651 17.98 -20.30 57.94
CA PHE A 651 17.14 -20.67 56.80
C PHE A 651 16.15 -19.56 56.42
N SER A 652 15.50 -18.92 57.38
CA SER A 652 14.56 -17.82 57.15
C SER A 652 15.23 -16.64 56.44
N ASN A 653 16.46 -16.28 56.85
CA ASN A 653 17.24 -15.23 56.18
C ASN A 653 17.62 -15.63 54.75
N LEU A 654 18.07 -16.86 54.52
CA LEU A 654 18.38 -17.38 53.18
C LEU A 654 17.14 -17.38 52.27
N ILE A 655 15.99 -17.83 52.79
CA ILE A 655 14.71 -17.82 52.07
C ILE A 655 14.30 -16.38 51.70
N THR A 656 14.47 -15.43 52.63
CA THR A 656 14.13 -14.02 52.40
C THR A 656 15.05 -13.39 51.35
N GLN A 657 16.35 -13.69 51.39
CA GLN A 657 17.31 -13.27 50.37
C GLN A 657 16.96 -13.83 48.99
N MET A 658 16.64 -15.13 48.91
CA MET A 658 16.20 -15.75 47.66
C MET A 658 14.90 -15.13 47.12
N ALA A 659 13.93 -14.83 48.00
CA ALA A 659 12.68 -14.18 47.62
C ALA A 659 12.90 -12.79 46.99
N HIS A 660 13.74 -11.94 47.61
CA HIS A 660 14.06 -10.62 47.06
C HIS A 660 14.75 -10.69 45.69
N MET A 661 15.63 -11.67 45.48
CA MET A 661 16.26 -11.90 44.17
C MET A 661 15.22 -12.28 43.11
N THR A 662 14.28 -13.17 43.44
CA THR A 662 13.23 -13.59 42.49
C THR A 662 12.23 -12.47 42.19
N ASP A 663 11.85 -11.67 43.20
CA ASP A 663 10.90 -10.57 43.03
C ASP A 663 11.46 -9.48 42.12
N THR A 664 12.76 -9.17 42.27
CA THR A 664 13.45 -8.19 41.41
C THR A 664 13.48 -8.69 39.95
N ALA A 665 13.77 -9.97 39.74
CA ALA A 665 13.76 -10.56 38.40
C ALA A 665 12.35 -10.55 37.77
N SER A 666 11.32 -10.88 38.55
CA SER A 666 9.92 -10.82 38.12
C SER A 666 9.48 -9.40 37.75
N ALA A 667 9.80 -8.42 38.59
CA ALA A 667 9.49 -7.01 38.34
C ALA A 667 10.18 -6.48 37.08
N MET A 668 11.44 -6.88 36.84
CA MET A 668 12.16 -6.55 35.61
C MET A 668 11.43 -7.14 34.38
N GLY A 669 11.05 -8.42 34.41
CA GLY A 669 10.32 -9.07 33.32
C GLY A 669 9.01 -8.36 33.01
N GLN A 670 8.21 -8.05 34.03
CA GLN A 670 6.95 -7.32 33.89
C GLN A 670 7.14 -5.91 33.33
N ALA A 671 8.17 -5.18 33.77
CA ALA A 671 8.46 -3.83 33.29
C ALA A 671 8.87 -3.81 31.80
N PHE A 672 9.68 -4.78 31.36
CA PHE A 672 10.05 -4.92 29.94
C PHE A 672 8.87 -5.32 29.07
N ASP A 673 8.00 -6.20 29.55
CA ASP A 673 6.82 -6.63 28.82
C ASP A 673 5.77 -5.51 28.71
N ALA A 674 5.49 -4.83 29.83
CA ALA A 674 4.56 -3.70 29.89
C ALA A 674 5.03 -2.49 29.09
N SER A 675 6.35 -2.26 28.98
CA SER A 675 6.89 -1.16 28.18
C SER A 675 6.73 -1.40 26.67
N ARG A 676 6.46 -2.66 26.26
CA ARG A 676 6.48 -3.09 24.85
C ARG A 676 7.75 -2.64 24.13
N SER A 677 8.87 -2.52 24.88
CA SER A 677 10.18 -2.25 24.30
C SER A 677 10.56 -3.47 23.50
N GLY A 678 10.51 -3.37 22.16
CA GLY A 678 10.83 -4.50 21.30
C GLY A 678 12.28 -4.99 21.42
N ASP A 679 13.15 -4.27 22.12
CA ASP A 679 14.56 -4.59 22.27
C ASP A 679 14.78 -5.93 23.00
N TYR A 680 15.86 -6.62 22.66
CA TYR A 680 16.20 -7.95 23.18
C TYR A 680 15.14 -9.04 22.90
N PHE A 681 14.54 -9.01 21.72
CA PHE A 681 13.65 -10.07 21.24
C PHE A 681 14.40 -11.43 21.18
N TYR A 682 13.75 -12.46 21.71
CA TYR A 682 14.21 -13.83 21.68
C TYR A 682 13.03 -14.80 21.66
N LEU A 683 12.98 -15.66 20.65
CA LEU A 683 11.93 -16.67 20.53
C LEU A 683 12.49 -18.06 20.86
N PRO A 684 12.05 -18.70 21.95
CA PRO A 684 12.53 -20.03 22.33
C PRO A 684 12.09 -21.10 21.30
N PRO A 685 12.89 -22.14 21.04
CA PRO A 685 12.58 -23.18 20.05
C PRO A 685 11.22 -23.89 20.27
N GLU A 686 10.76 -23.96 21.52
CA GLU A 686 9.47 -24.54 21.90
C GLU A 686 8.29 -23.73 21.33
N ALA A 687 8.45 -22.42 21.10
CA ALA A 687 7.40 -21.58 20.55
C ALA A 687 7.00 -21.98 19.12
N PHE A 688 7.90 -22.59 18.35
CA PHE A 688 7.60 -23.11 17.00
C PHE A 688 6.62 -24.30 17.03
N GLN A 689 6.45 -24.95 18.18
CA GLN A 689 5.48 -26.03 18.37
C GLN A 689 4.09 -25.51 18.76
N ASN A 690 3.96 -24.21 19.09
CA ASN A 690 2.68 -23.62 19.44
C ASN A 690 1.77 -23.56 18.19
N PRO A 691 0.55 -24.14 18.24
CA PRO A 691 -0.39 -24.15 17.12
C PRO A 691 -0.73 -22.74 16.59
N ASP A 692 -0.82 -21.74 17.48
CA ASP A 692 -1.15 -20.36 17.13
C ASP A 692 0.00 -19.70 16.38
N PHE A 693 1.24 -19.96 16.82
CA PHE A 693 2.42 -19.47 16.12
C PHE A 693 2.58 -20.15 14.74
N GLN A 694 2.26 -21.45 14.63
CA GLN A 694 2.24 -22.16 13.35
C GLN A 694 1.20 -21.61 12.37
N ARG A 695 0.05 -21.14 12.86
CA ARG A 695 -0.93 -20.42 12.04
C ARG A 695 -0.34 -19.10 11.52
N GLY A 696 0.29 -18.32 12.39
CA GLY A 696 1.00 -17.08 11.99
C GLY A 696 2.13 -17.33 10.97
N LEU A 697 2.90 -18.42 11.13
CA LEU A 697 3.97 -18.80 10.19
C LEU A 697 3.44 -19.00 8.77
N LYS A 698 2.24 -19.56 8.59
CA LYS A 698 1.61 -19.72 7.27
C LYS A 698 1.24 -18.39 6.62
N LEU A 699 0.97 -17.35 7.42
CA LEU A 699 0.64 -16.03 6.92
C LEU A 699 1.89 -15.24 6.53
N PHE A 700 3.00 -15.37 7.27
CA PHE A 700 4.18 -14.50 7.11
C PHE A 700 5.39 -15.17 6.48
N LEU A 701 5.44 -16.50 6.39
CA LEU A 701 6.51 -17.23 5.69
C LEU A 701 5.94 -18.07 4.56
N SER A 702 6.75 -18.24 3.52
CA SER A 702 6.44 -19.12 2.40
C SER A 702 6.36 -20.59 2.85
N PRO A 703 5.66 -21.46 2.10
CA PRO A 703 5.53 -22.88 2.45
C PRO A 703 6.87 -23.61 2.61
N ASP A 704 7.89 -23.22 1.83
CA ASP A 704 9.26 -23.74 1.89
C ASP A 704 10.11 -23.11 3.02
N GLY A 705 9.62 -22.05 3.68
CA GLY A 705 10.30 -21.37 4.78
C GLY A 705 11.43 -20.42 4.36
N THR A 706 11.72 -20.30 3.06
CA THR A 706 12.87 -19.51 2.58
C THR A 706 12.52 -18.05 2.27
N ALA A 707 11.24 -17.68 2.29
CA ALA A 707 10.81 -16.30 2.17
C ALA A 707 9.96 -15.85 3.37
N ALA A 708 10.15 -14.62 3.82
CA ALA A 708 9.39 -13.97 4.89
C ALA A 708 8.85 -12.63 4.38
N ARG A 709 7.55 -12.38 4.58
CA ARG A 709 6.90 -11.13 4.19
C ARG A 709 6.58 -10.26 5.39
N PHE A 710 6.59 -8.95 5.15
CA PHE A 710 6.29 -7.89 6.08
C PHE A 710 5.21 -7.03 5.43
N ILE A 711 4.16 -6.71 6.19
CA ILE A 711 3.09 -5.81 5.76
C ILE A 711 3.36 -4.45 6.39
N ILE A 712 3.61 -3.46 5.57
CA ILE A 712 4.03 -2.13 5.97
C ILE A 712 2.88 -1.16 5.72
N THR A 713 2.42 -0.51 6.77
CA THR A 713 1.38 0.53 6.69
C THR A 713 2.01 1.90 6.86
N HIS A 714 1.78 2.80 5.90
CA HIS A 714 2.25 4.19 5.93
C HIS A 714 1.43 5.06 6.87
N ASP A 715 1.97 6.20 7.31
CA ASP A 715 1.27 7.20 8.13
C ASP A 715 0.36 8.13 7.33
N ARG A 716 0.57 8.19 6.02
CA ARG A 716 -0.16 9.00 5.05
C ARG A 716 -0.66 8.12 3.91
N ASP A 717 -1.53 8.69 3.09
CA ASP A 717 -2.01 8.01 1.89
C ASP A 717 -0.83 7.63 0.96
N PRO A 718 -0.62 6.32 0.70
CA PRO A 718 0.48 5.82 -0.13
C PRO A 718 0.40 6.29 -1.59
N ALA A 719 -0.77 6.72 -2.07
CA ALA A 719 -0.95 7.25 -3.43
C ALA A 719 -0.56 8.75 -3.57
N THR A 720 -0.05 9.37 -2.50
CA THR A 720 0.38 10.77 -2.51
C THR A 720 1.89 10.91 -2.71
N PRO A 721 2.40 12.06 -3.22
CA PRO A 721 3.84 12.29 -3.34
C PRO A 721 4.61 12.14 -2.02
N ALA A 722 3.95 12.39 -0.87
CA ALA A 722 4.55 12.20 0.44
C ALA A 722 4.73 10.69 0.76
N GLY A 723 3.69 9.88 0.55
CA GLY A 723 3.74 8.43 0.73
C GLY A 723 4.66 7.72 -0.27
N ILE A 724 4.72 8.20 -1.51
CA ILE A 724 5.63 7.63 -2.53
C ILE A 724 7.12 7.84 -2.16
N SER A 725 7.45 8.89 -1.43
CA SER A 725 8.86 9.22 -1.13
C SER A 725 9.49 8.32 -0.05
N THR A 726 8.68 7.68 0.80
CA THR A 726 9.12 6.80 1.90
C THR A 726 9.51 5.39 1.44
N VAL A 727 9.05 4.98 0.25
CA VAL A 727 9.30 3.66 -0.37
C VAL A 727 10.80 3.34 -0.55
N THR A 728 11.63 4.36 -0.77
CA THR A 728 13.08 4.13 -0.91
C THR A 728 13.71 3.87 0.46
N SER A 729 13.31 4.65 1.46
CA SER A 729 13.87 4.54 2.81
C SER A 729 13.50 3.23 3.51
N GLU A 730 12.32 2.66 3.27
CA GLU A 730 11.96 1.36 3.83
C GLU A 730 12.81 0.21 3.27
N LEU A 731 13.06 0.20 1.95
CA LEU A 731 13.91 -0.82 1.32
C LEU A 731 15.37 -0.67 1.77
N GLU A 732 15.86 0.57 1.86
CA GLU A 732 17.20 0.85 2.38
C GLU A 732 17.35 0.44 3.85
N ALA A 733 16.33 0.69 4.69
CA ALA A 733 16.31 0.29 6.09
C ALA A 733 16.38 -1.25 6.22
N ALA A 734 15.61 -1.98 5.40
CA ALA A 734 15.66 -3.44 5.36
C ALA A 734 17.04 -3.97 4.95
N HIS A 735 17.66 -3.38 3.92
CA HIS A 735 19.03 -3.72 3.50
C HIS A 735 20.07 -3.42 4.58
N GLN A 736 19.90 -2.34 5.34
CA GLN A 736 20.82 -1.99 6.43
C GLN A 736 20.67 -2.93 7.63
N ALA A 737 19.46 -3.39 7.92
CA ALA A 737 19.17 -4.28 9.05
C ALA A 737 19.86 -5.64 8.95
N VAL A 738 20.05 -6.17 7.73
CA VAL A 738 20.70 -7.49 7.53
C VAL A 738 22.22 -7.46 7.51
N LYS A 739 22.85 -6.28 7.50
CA LYS A 739 24.32 -6.18 7.41
C LYS A 739 24.99 -6.88 8.59
N GLY A 740 25.91 -7.80 8.27
CA GLY A 740 26.68 -8.58 9.26
C GLY A 740 25.89 -9.72 9.90
N THR A 741 24.78 -10.16 9.27
CA THR A 741 23.93 -11.27 9.73
C THR A 741 23.91 -12.41 8.71
N ALA A 742 23.27 -13.54 9.04
CA ALA A 742 23.09 -14.66 8.12
C ALA A 742 22.27 -14.31 6.86
N LEU A 743 21.44 -13.27 6.93
CA LEU A 743 20.60 -12.81 5.82
C LEU A 743 21.26 -11.70 4.98
N THR A 744 22.59 -11.54 5.06
CA THR A 744 23.30 -10.47 4.32
C THR A 744 23.14 -10.59 2.80
N ASP A 745 23.09 -11.82 2.27
CA ASP A 745 22.94 -12.11 0.83
C ASP A 745 21.47 -12.35 0.42
N ALA A 746 20.52 -12.07 1.31
CA ALA A 746 19.10 -12.23 1.01
C ALA A 746 18.64 -11.26 -0.09
N LYS A 747 17.64 -11.67 -0.87
CA LYS A 747 17.00 -10.84 -1.89
C LYS A 747 15.79 -10.13 -1.30
N PHE A 748 15.60 -8.88 -1.67
CA PHE A 748 14.51 -8.05 -1.18
C PHE A 748 13.58 -7.68 -2.34
N TYR A 749 12.28 -7.88 -2.11
CA TYR A 749 11.22 -7.61 -3.07
C TYR A 749 10.18 -6.74 -2.37
N LEU A 750 9.90 -5.57 -2.91
CA LEU A 750 8.96 -4.62 -2.34
C LEU A 750 7.83 -4.39 -3.34
N ALA A 751 6.61 -4.73 -2.93
CA ALA A 751 5.38 -4.58 -3.68
C ALA A 751 4.38 -3.75 -2.87
N GLY A 752 3.24 -3.44 -3.49
CA GLY A 752 2.16 -2.69 -2.85
C GLY A 752 1.92 -1.33 -3.49
N THR A 753 0.95 -0.61 -2.96
CA THR A 753 0.38 0.55 -3.62
C THR A 753 1.38 1.70 -3.74
N ALA A 754 2.14 2.02 -2.69
CA ALA A 754 3.10 3.12 -2.76
C ALA A 754 4.27 2.78 -3.69
N ALA A 755 4.75 1.53 -3.63
CA ALA A 755 5.81 1.02 -4.50
C ALA A 755 5.40 1.04 -5.99
N ILE A 756 4.18 0.60 -6.31
CA ILE A 756 3.64 0.66 -7.67
C ILE A 756 3.50 2.11 -8.15
N TYR A 757 2.95 3.01 -7.33
CA TYR A 757 2.83 4.42 -7.71
C TYR A 757 4.17 5.13 -7.86
N ARG A 758 5.19 4.76 -7.07
CA ARG A 758 6.58 5.21 -7.27
C ARG A 758 7.11 4.80 -8.64
N ASP A 759 6.90 3.55 -9.03
CA ASP A 759 7.35 3.03 -10.32
C ASP A 759 6.59 3.69 -11.48
N ILE A 760 5.29 3.95 -11.33
CA ILE A 760 4.50 4.73 -12.30
C ILE A 760 4.99 6.18 -12.39
N GLN A 761 5.25 6.85 -11.26
CA GLN A 761 5.78 8.21 -11.24
C GLN A 761 7.15 8.29 -11.94
N SER A 762 8.03 7.33 -11.63
CA SER A 762 9.35 7.23 -12.24
C SER A 762 9.24 6.96 -13.74
N GLY A 763 8.43 5.97 -14.12
CA GLY A 763 8.15 5.59 -15.49
C GLY A 763 7.57 6.75 -16.31
N SER A 764 6.54 7.43 -15.77
CA SER A 764 5.91 8.59 -16.41
C SER A 764 6.89 9.73 -16.65
N ARG A 765 7.78 10.02 -15.69
CA ARG A 765 8.83 11.04 -15.85
C ARG A 765 9.82 10.68 -16.97
N TYR A 766 10.26 9.42 -17.03
CA TYR A 766 11.17 8.98 -18.10
C TYR A 766 10.47 8.92 -19.46
N ASP A 767 9.22 8.46 -19.51
CA ASP A 767 8.43 8.37 -20.73
C ASP A 767 8.13 9.76 -21.30
N LEU A 768 7.76 10.73 -20.46
CA LEU A 768 7.61 12.13 -20.86
C LEU A 768 8.88 12.69 -21.51
N LEU A 769 10.06 12.37 -20.96
CA LEU A 769 11.34 12.81 -21.51
C LEU A 769 11.66 12.08 -22.82
N ILE A 770 11.56 10.75 -22.85
CA ILE A 770 11.89 9.93 -24.03
C ILE A 770 10.96 10.28 -25.19
N VAL A 771 9.65 10.20 -24.96
CA VAL A 771 8.64 10.47 -25.99
C VAL A 771 8.66 11.94 -26.40
N GLY A 772 8.79 12.86 -25.44
CA GLY A 772 8.90 14.29 -25.71
C GLY A 772 10.11 14.64 -26.58
N ILE A 773 11.31 14.17 -26.22
CA ILE A 773 12.54 14.41 -27.00
C ILE A 773 12.44 13.74 -28.37
N ALA A 774 11.94 12.51 -28.45
CA ALA A 774 11.76 11.80 -29.71
C ALA A 774 10.81 12.54 -30.65
N ALA A 775 9.65 12.97 -30.14
CA ALA A 775 8.65 13.68 -30.93
C ALA A 775 9.15 15.08 -31.35
N VAL A 776 9.82 15.83 -30.47
CA VAL A 776 10.43 17.13 -30.81
C VAL A 776 11.48 16.98 -31.90
N THR A 777 12.35 15.96 -31.77
CA THR A 777 13.42 15.68 -32.75
C THR A 777 12.82 15.28 -34.10
N LEU A 778 11.79 14.43 -34.09
CA LEU A 778 11.07 14.02 -35.29
C LEU A 778 10.41 15.22 -35.97
N ILE A 779 9.65 16.03 -35.23
CA ILE A 779 8.99 17.22 -35.76
C ILE A 779 10.01 18.21 -36.33
N PHE A 780 11.12 18.43 -35.61
CA PHE A 780 12.20 19.27 -36.10
C PHE A 780 12.79 18.75 -37.40
N ALA A 781 13.02 17.43 -37.53
CA ALA A 781 13.50 16.81 -38.75
C ALA A 781 12.50 16.96 -39.91
N VAL A 782 11.21 16.71 -39.68
CA VAL A 782 10.16 16.88 -40.70
C VAL A 782 10.05 18.34 -41.13
N MET A 783 10.06 19.29 -40.18
CA MET A 783 10.04 20.72 -40.48
C MET A 783 11.29 21.15 -41.27
N MET A 784 12.46 20.61 -40.95
CA MET A 784 13.69 20.88 -41.69
C MET A 784 13.61 20.38 -43.14
N ILE A 785 13.07 19.18 -43.35
CA ILE A 785 12.88 18.61 -44.70
C ILE A 785 11.92 19.46 -45.53
N ILE A 786 10.82 19.91 -44.93
CA ILE A 786 9.76 20.64 -45.64
C ILE A 786 10.14 22.10 -45.87
N THR A 787 10.58 22.81 -44.85
CA THR A 787 10.93 24.24 -44.96
C THR A 787 12.27 24.46 -45.64
N ARG A 788 13.18 23.46 -45.60
CA ARG A 788 14.58 23.54 -46.07
C ARG A 788 15.37 24.69 -45.43
N ALA A 789 14.92 25.17 -44.27
CA ALA A 789 15.52 26.29 -43.55
C ALA A 789 15.69 25.90 -42.06
N PHE A 790 16.94 25.90 -41.60
CA PHE A 790 17.28 25.50 -40.24
C PHE A 790 16.70 26.46 -39.20
N VAL A 791 16.86 27.77 -39.44
CA VAL A 791 16.41 28.82 -38.51
C VAL A 791 14.88 28.86 -38.43
N ALA A 792 14.18 28.74 -39.57
CA ALA A 792 12.72 28.63 -39.58
C ALA A 792 12.23 27.42 -38.78
N SER A 793 12.86 26.25 -38.98
CA SER A 793 12.49 25.02 -38.29
C SER A 793 12.68 25.15 -36.77
N LEU A 794 13.80 25.71 -36.34
CA LEU A 794 14.09 25.93 -34.91
C LEU A 794 13.12 26.94 -34.29
N ALA A 795 12.82 28.03 -34.99
CA ALA A 795 11.87 29.04 -34.57
C ALA A 795 10.46 28.45 -34.37
N ILE A 796 9.99 27.67 -35.35
CA ILE A 796 8.67 27.01 -35.30
C ILE A 796 8.60 26.06 -34.10
N VAL A 797 9.55 25.14 -33.98
CA VAL A 797 9.58 24.16 -32.87
C VAL A 797 9.66 24.89 -31.52
N GLY A 798 10.49 25.93 -31.40
CA GLY A 798 10.56 26.76 -30.20
C GLY A 798 9.24 27.45 -29.85
N THR A 799 8.51 27.95 -30.86
CA THR A 799 7.19 28.55 -30.64
C THR A 799 6.13 27.53 -30.19
N VAL A 800 6.19 26.29 -30.71
CA VAL A 800 5.32 25.18 -30.28
C VAL A 800 5.62 24.77 -28.83
N LEU A 801 6.90 24.66 -28.46
CA LEU A 801 7.30 24.35 -27.08
C LEU A 801 6.85 25.44 -26.09
N LEU A 802 6.93 26.70 -26.48
CA LEU A 802 6.44 27.81 -25.68
C LEU A 802 4.91 27.79 -25.55
N SER A 803 4.19 27.45 -26.62
CA SER A 803 2.74 27.23 -26.58
C SER A 803 2.36 26.11 -25.62
N LEU A 804 3.10 25.00 -25.68
CA LEU A 804 2.91 23.84 -24.81
C LEU A 804 3.07 24.20 -23.33
N GLY A 805 4.15 24.90 -22.97
CA GLY A 805 4.37 25.35 -21.59
C GLY A 805 3.26 26.27 -21.09
N ALA A 806 2.78 27.19 -21.95
CA ALA A 806 1.64 28.05 -21.62
C ALA A 806 0.34 27.24 -21.48
N ALA A 807 0.12 26.23 -22.33
CA ALA A 807 -1.05 25.35 -22.29
C ALA A 807 -1.15 24.59 -20.96
N PHE A 808 -0.05 23.99 -20.50
CA PHE A 808 -0.01 23.33 -19.19
C PHE A 808 -0.25 24.29 -18.05
N GLY A 809 0.35 25.48 -18.08
CA GLY A 809 0.11 26.50 -17.06
C GLY A 809 -1.33 26.99 -16.99
N ILE A 810 -1.98 27.18 -18.15
CA ILE A 810 -3.41 27.52 -18.19
C ILE A 810 -4.26 26.35 -17.68
N SER A 811 -3.92 25.11 -18.01
CA SER A 811 -4.62 23.93 -17.50
C SER A 811 -4.51 23.82 -15.98
N VAL A 812 -3.33 24.06 -15.41
CA VAL A 812 -3.09 24.12 -13.95
C VAL A 812 -3.90 25.24 -13.31
N LEU A 813 -4.03 26.41 -13.95
CA LEU A 813 -4.89 27.47 -13.43
C LEU A 813 -6.35 27.02 -13.39
N VAL A 814 -6.85 26.41 -14.47
CA VAL A 814 -8.26 25.99 -14.56
C VAL A 814 -8.56 24.85 -13.58
N TRP A 815 -7.83 23.75 -13.63
CA TRP A 815 -8.17 22.58 -12.83
C TRP A 815 -7.74 22.72 -11.36
N GLN A 816 -6.49 23.11 -11.12
CA GLN A 816 -5.94 23.13 -9.76
C GLN A 816 -6.40 24.35 -8.95
N HIS A 817 -6.49 25.53 -9.57
CA HIS A 817 -6.81 26.77 -8.84
C HIS A 817 -8.29 27.16 -8.92
N VAL A 818 -8.99 26.88 -10.03
CA VAL A 818 -10.42 27.21 -10.16
C VAL A 818 -11.30 26.05 -9.67
N PHE A 819 -11.03 24.82 -10.10
CA PHE A 819 -11.83 23.65 -9.69
C PHE A 819 -11.32 22.93 -8.43
N GLY A 820 -10.10 23.24 -7.96
CA GLY A 820 -9.52 22.61 -6.77
C GLY A 820 -9.08 21.16 -6.97
N LEU A 821 -9.01 20.68 -8.21
CA LEU A 821 -8.60 19.33 -8.57
C LEU A 821 -7.19 19.33 -9.13
N GLU A 822 -6.30 18.50 -8.57
CA GLU A 822 -4.95 18.31 -9.10
C GLU A 822 -5.01 17.73 -10.53
N LEU A 823 -3.92 17.84 -11.29
CA LEU A 823 -3.87 17.25 -12.62
C LEU A 823 -3.64 15.74 -12.52
N ASN A 824 -4.44 14.95 -13.24
CA ASN A 824 -4.20 13.53 -13.36
C ASN A 824 -2.88 13.27 -14.12
N TRP A 825 -2.13 12.26 -13.71
CA TRP A 825 -0.82 11.91 -14.27
C TRP A 825 -0.82 11.58 -15.77
N ILE A 826 -1.95 11.14 -16.34
CA ILE A 826 -2.11 10.85 -17.78
C ILE A 826 -2.22 12.13 -18.61
N ALA A 827 -2.87 13.17 -18.06
CA ALA A 827 -3.23 14.38 -18.82
C ALA A 827 -2.00 15.15 -19.38
N PRO A 828 -0.88 15.33 -18.64
CA PRO A 828 0.33 15.94 -19.18
C PRO A 828 0.94 15.18 -20.35
N VAL A 829 0.92 13.84 -20.32
CA VAL A 829 1.52 13.02 -21.40
C VAL A 829 0.69 13.11 -22.67
N PHE A 830 -0.63 12.97 -22.54
CA PHE A 830 -1.56 13.13 -23.66
C PHE A 830 -1.49 14.56 -24.24
N GLY A 831 -1.51 15.56 -23.36
CA GLY A 831 -1.37 16.96 -23.73
C GLY A 831 -0.08 17.23 -24.50
N LEU A 832 1.06 16.75 -24.00
CA LEU A 832 2.37 16.90 -24.63
C LEU A 832 2.35 16.40 -26.07
N ILE A 833 1.91 15.17 -26.28
CA ILE A 833 2.08 14.49 -27.56
C ILE A 833 1.12 15.07 -28.60
N ILE A 834 -0.13 15.32 -28.22
CA ILE A 834 -1.14 15.84 -29.14
C ILE A 834 -0.85 17.32 -29.46
N LEU A 835 -0.50 18.15 -28.47
CA LEU A 835 -0.16 19.56 -28.71
C LEU A 835 1.10 19.70 -29.55
N LEU A 836 2.12 18.87 -29.32
CA LEU A 836 3.34 18.90 -30.10
C LEU A 836 3.09 18.44 -31.55
N ALA A 837 2.37 17.33 -31.71
CA ALA A 837 1.98 16.79 -33.01
C ALA A 837 1.20 17.83 -33.83
N VAL A 838 0.10 18.35 -33.28
CA VAL A 838 -0.84 19.22 -33.98
C VAL A 838 -0.31 20.66 -34.08
N GLY A 839 0.35 21.18 -33.06
CA GLY A 839 0.91 22.54 -33.07
C GLY A 839 1.98 22.74 -34.16
N SER A 840 2.67 21.66 -34.55
CA SER A 840 3.65 21.72 -35.63
C SER A 840 3.02 21.86 -37.03
N ASP A 841 1.90 21.18 -37.28
CA ASP A 841 1.19 21.18 -38.57
C ASP A 841 0.78 22.60 -38.97
N TYR A 842 0.12 23.31 -38.07
CA TYR A 842 -0.43 24.58 -38.47
C TYR A 842 0.61 25.69 -38.70
N ASN A 843 1.79 25.56 -38.10
CA ASN A 843 2.91 26.44 -38.41
C ASN A 843 3.45 26.17 -39.82
N LEU A 844 3.44 24.91 -40.28
CA LEU A 844 3.80 24.54 -41.66
C LEU A 844 2.88 25.20 -42.68
N LEU A 845 1.58 25.24 -42.42
CA LEU A 845 0.59 25.94 -43.26
C LEU A 845 0.91 27.43 -43.46
N LEU A 846 1.19 28.12 -42.36
CA LEU A 846 1.51 29.54 -42.38
C LEU A 846 2.83 29.78 -43.16
N VAL A 847 3.84 28.95 -42.89
CA VAL A 847 5.18 29.08 -43.48
C VAL A 847 5.18 28.72 -44.96
N SER A 848 4.46 27.67 -45.36
CA SER A 848 4.27 27.32 -46.77
C SER A 848 3.63 28.47 -47.55
N ARG A 849 2.70 29.23 -46.92
CA ARG A 849 2.16 30.43 -47.56
C ARG A 849 3.12 31.59 -47.60
N PHE A 850 3.91 31.79 -46.54
CA PHE A 850 4.99 32.77 -46.59
C PHE A 850 5.96 32.47 -47.73
N GLN A 851 6.28 31.20 -47.99
CA GLN A 851 7.14 30.80 -49.12
C GLN A 851 6.50 31.12 -50.47
N GLU A 852 5.21 30.86 -50.66
CA GLU A 852 4.53 31.14 -51.93
C GLU A 852 4.42 32.65 -52.24
N GLU A 853 4.16 33.47 -51.22
CA GLU A 853 4.01 34.92 -51.37
C GLU A 853 5.33 35.70 -51.22
N ILE A 854 6.46 35.00 -50.99
CA ILE A 854 7.76 35.63 -50.76
C ILE A 854 8.22 36.45 -51.98
N GLY A 855 7.76 36.09 -53.18
CA GLY A 855 8.05 36.81 -54.43
C GLY A 855 7.53 38.26 -54.45
N ALA A 856 6.57 38.61 -53.58
CA ALA A 856 6.08 39.98 -53.41
C ALA A 856 6.91 40.82 -52.41
N GLY A 857 7.97 40.24 -51.82
CA GLY A 857 8.81 40.82 -50.76
C GLY A 857 8.36 40.41 -49.36
N LEU A 858 9.29 40.23 -48.42
CA LEU A 858 9.04 39.68 -47.06
C LEU A 858 7.86 40.33 -46.31
N LYS A 859 7.85 41.67 -46.23
CA LYS A 859 6.81 42.43 -45.52
C LYS A 859 5.43 42.26 -46.17
N THR A 860 5.36 42.36 -47.49
CA THR A 860 4.11 42.21 -48.26
C THR A 860 3.63 40.77 -48.26
N GLY A 861 4.56 39.80 -48.32
CA GLY A 861 4.28 38.37 -48.28
C GLY A 861 3.64 37.94 -46.97
N ILE A 862 4.12 38.44 -45.82
CA ILE A 862 3.50 38.20 -44.51
C ILE A 862 2.07 38.75 -44.47
N ILE A 863 1.85 39.99 -44.93
CA ILE A 863 0.50 40.62 -44.92
C ILE A 863 -0.47 39.88 -45.83
N ARG A 864 -0.04 39.48 -47.04
CA ARG A 864 -0.87 38.74 -47.99
C ARG A 864 -1.20 37.35 -47.49
N SER A 865 -0.21 36.65 -46.94
CA SER A 865 -0.39 35.31 -46.36
C SER A 865 -1.38 35.37 -45.19
N MET A 866 -1.16 36.27 -44.23
CA MET A 866 -2.09 36.47 -43.10
C MET A 866 -3.50 36.82 -43.57
N GLY A 867 -3.63 37.68 -44.59
CA GLY A 867 -4.91 38.03 -45.18
C GLY A 867 -5.64 36.85 -45.83
N GLY A 868 -4.91 36.03 -46.59
CA GLY A 868 -5.48 34.91 -47.36
C GLY A 868 -5.79 33.68 -46.51
N THR A 869 -4.95 33.33 -45.54
CA THR A 869 -5.10 32.09 -44.76
C THR A 869 -5.55 32.29 -43.33
N GLY A 870 -5.43 33.49 -42.74
CA GLY A 870 -5.77 33.72 -41.33
C GLY A 870 -7.20 33.32 -40.97
N GLY A 871 -8.18 33.55 -41.86
CA GLY A 871 -9.57 33.16 -41.63
C GLY A 871 -9.80 31.65 -41.62
N VAL A 872 -9.23 30.93 -42.60
CA VAL A 872 -9.39 29.48 -42.74
C VAL A 872 -8.62 28.75 -41.65
N VAL A 873 -7.37 29.14 -41.40
CA VAL A 873 -6.49 28.53 -40.39
C VAL A 873 -7.03 28.73 -38.97
N THR A 874 -7.58 29.91 -38.65
CA THR A 874 -8.18 30.14 -37.33
C THR A 874 -9.47 29.34 -37.15
N SER A 875 -10.25 29.16 -38.22
CA SER A 875 -11.48 28.36 -38.14
C SER A 875 -11.17 26.88 -37.94
N ALA A 876 -10.18 26.34 -38.66
CA ALA A 876 -9.67 24.99 -38.45
C ALA A 876 -9.16 24.80 -37.00
N GLY A 877 -8.28 25.69 -36.54
CA GLY A 877 -7.75 25.63 -35.16
C GLY A 877 -8.83 25.74 -34.08
N LEU A 878 -9.87 26.57 -34.27
CA LEU A 878 -11.01 26.64 -33.36
C LEU A 878 -11.83 25.34 -33.36
N VAL A 879 -12.13 24.79 -34.55
CA VAL A 879 -12.87 23.54 -34.68
C VAL A 879 -12.12 22.41 -33.98
N PHE A 880 -10.82 22.27 -34.22
CA PHE A 880 -9.98 21.27 -33.54
C PHE A 880 -10.00 21.51 -32.02
N ALA A 881 -9.71 22.74 -31.56
CA ALA A 881 -9.65 23.03 -30.13
C ALA A 881 -10.97 22.72 -29.38
N PHE A 882 -12.12 23.10 -29.94
CA PHE A 882 -13.42 22.79 -29.34
C PHE A 882 -13.78 21.31 -29.46
N THR A 883 -13.32 20.63 -30.50
CA THR A 883 -13.46 19.16 -30.63
C THR A 883 -12.72 18.48 -29.47
N MET A 884 -11.47 18.86 -29.18
CA MET A 884 -10.75 18.27 -28.04
C MET A 884 -11.37 18.66 -26.70
N MET A 885 -11.85 19.90 -26.57
CA MET A 885 -12.55 20.35 -25.36
C MET A 885 -13.88 19.62 -25.13
N SER A 886 -14.50 19.06 -26.16
CA SER A 886 -15.75 18.28 -26.03
C SER A 886 -15.58 16.98 -25.22
N MET A 887 -14.35 16.49 -25.05
CA MET A 887 -14.04 15.36 -24.17
C MET A 887 -14.33 15.64 -22.69
N VAL A 888 -14.55 16.90 -22.30
CA VAL A 888 -15.05 17.28 -20.96
C VAL A 888 -16.46 16.71 -20.69
N ALA A 889 -17.20 16.30 -21.73
CA ALA A 889 -18.48 15.61 -21.58
C ALA A 889 -18.35 14.14 -21.16
N SER A 890 -17.12 13.62 -20.99
CA SER A 890 -16.85 12.29 -20.44
C SER A 890 -17.18 12.24 -18.95
N ASP A 891 -17.74 11.12 -18.48
CA ASP A 891 -17.95 10.89 -17.04
C ASP A 891 -16.60 10.78 -16.30
N LEU A 892 -15.54 10.33 -16.99
CA LEU A 892 -14.16 10.38 -16.50
C LEU A 892 -13.59 11.81 -16.61
N SER A 893 -13.33 12.42 -15.45
CA SER A 893 -12.68 13.72 -15.36
C SER A 893 -11.24 13.70 -15.88
N SER A 894 -10.55 12.57 -15.82
CA SER A 894 -9.19 12.41 -16.40
C SER A 894 -9.18 12.62 -17.92
N ILE A 895 -10.16 12.07 -18.64
CA ILE A 895 -10.33 12.26 -20.09
C ILE A 895 -10.71 13.71 -20.39
N GLY A 896 -11.59 14.31 -19.58
CA GLY A 896 -11.95 15.72 -19.69
C GLY A 896 -10.79 16.69 -19.45
N GLN A 897 -9.93 16.39 -18.47
CA GLN A 897 -8.70 17.14 -18.20
C GLN A 897 -7.73 17.07 -19.38
N ALA A 898 -7.51 15.89 -19.94
CA ALA A 898 -6.65 15.72 -21.11
C ALA A 898 -7.18 16.52 -22.31
N GLY A 899 -8.46 16.36 -22.65
CA GLY A 899 -9.08 17.04 -23.80
C GLY A 899 -9.15 18.56 -23.65
N SER A 900 -9.49 19.07 -22.46
CA SER A 900 -9.50 20.52 -22.19
C SER A 900 -8.10 21.13 -22.22
N THR A 901 -7.08 20.44 -21.70
CA THR A 901 -5.67 20.88 -21.78
C THR A 901 -5.23 21.03 -23.23
N ILE A 902 -5.56 20.05 -24.08
CA ILE A 902 -5.26 20.09 -25.51
C ILE A 902 -6.06 21.21 -26.18
N GLY A 903 -7.35 21.33 -25.91
CA GLY A 903 -8.19 22.39 -26.47
C GLY A 903 -7.66 23.80 -26.14
N LEU A 904 -7.32 24.05 -24.87
CA LEU A 904 -6.74 25.32 -24.42
C LEU A 904 -5.38 25.60 -25.08
N GLY A 905 -4.53 24.59 -25.19
CA GLY A 905 -3.24 24.72 -25.87
C GLY A 905 -3.37 25.01 -27.36
N LEU A 906 -4.33 24.39 -28.05
CA LEU A 906 -4.62 24.66 -29.46
C LEU A 906 -5.22 26.06 -29.68
N LEU A 907 -6.06 26.55 -28.76
CA LEU A 907 -6.54 27.93 -28.78
C LEU A 907 -5.39 28.92 -28.61
N PHE A 908 -4.49 28.66 -27.65
CA PHE A 908 -3.32 29.48 -27.42
C PHE A 908 -2.39 29.51 -28.63
N ASP A 909 -2.10 28.35 -29.20
CA ASP A 909 -1.28 28.25 -30.41
C ASP A 909 -1.92 29.00 -31.58
N THR A 910 -3.21 28.79 -31.83
CA THR A 910 -3.91 29.38 -32.97
C THR A 910 -4.04 30.91 -32.86
N LEU A 911 -4.42 31.42 -31.69
CA LEU A 911 -4.77 32.83 -31.49
C LEU A 911 -3.58 33.71 -31.12
N ILE A 912 -2.60 33.18 -30.37
CA ILE A 912 -1.45 33.95 -29.89
C ILE A 912 -0.21 33.61 -30.71
N VAL A 913 0.19 32.34 -30.72
CA VAL A 913 1.47 31.94 -31.31
C VAL A 913 1.47 32.14 -32.83
N ARG A 914 0.53 31.51 -33.52
CA ARG A 914 0.46 31.51 -34.98
C ARG A 914 0.03 32.85 -35.55
N SER A 915 -0.91 33.53 -34.89
CA SER A 915 -1.47 34.78 -35.40
C SER A 915 -0.57 36.00 -35.13
N LEU A 916 0.26 35.96 -34.07
CA LEU A 916 1.06 37.11 -33.62
C LEU A 916 2.55 36.78 -33.51
N MET A 917 2.92 35.70 -32.83
CA MET A 917 4.31 35.38 -32.49
C MET A 917 5.14 34.89 -33.70
N THR A 918 4.64 33.91 -34.46
CA THR A 918 5.34 33.35 -35.63
C THR A 918 5.57 34.40 -36.74
N PRO A 919 4.56 35.23 -37.13
CA PRO A 919 4.76 36.27 -38.14
C PRO A 919 5.68 37.41 -37.67
N SER A 920 5.65 37.78 -36.39
CA SER A 920 6.54 38.81 -35.85
C SER A 920 7.99 38.32 -35.79
N LEU A 921 8.21 37.07 -35.38
CA LEU A 921 9.52 36.43 -35.38
C LEU A 921 10.11 36.32 -36.80
N ALA A 922 9.30 35.92 -37.79
CA ALA A 922 9.69 35.94 -39.19
C ALA A 922 10.01 37.36 -39.70
N GLY A 923 9.27 38.37 -39.24
CA GLY A 923 9.52 39.77 -39.54
C GLY A 923 10.83 40.32 -38.93
N LEU A 924 11.18 39.88 -37.71
CA LEU A 924 12.41 40.27 -37.00
C LEU A 924 13.66 39.62 -37.60
N LEU A 925 13.61 38.31 -37.86
CA LEU A 925 14.73 37.56 -38.41
C LEU A 925 14.95 37.86 -39.91
N GLY A 926 13.90 38.30 -40.62
CA GLY A 926 14.00 38.77 -42.00
C GLY A 926 14.63 37.71 -42.91
N PRO A 927 15.72 38.03 -43.64
CA PRO A 927 16.39 37.06 -44.52
C PRO A 927 17.03 35.87 -43.79
N TRP A 928 17.43 36.05 -42.52
CA TRP A 928 18.04 34.97 -41.72
C TRP A 928 17.05 33.86 -41.38
N PHE A 929 15.74 34.16 -41.38
CA PHE A 929 14.70 33.16 -41.14
C PHE A 929 14.78 31.99 -42.13
N TRP A 930 15.17 32.26 -43.39
CA TRP A 930 15.21 31.26 -44.46
C TRP A 930 16.58 30.59 -44.64
N TRP A 931 17.56 30.91 -43.79
CA TRP A 931 18.91 30.34 -43.90
C TRP A 931 18.88 28.80 -43.76
N PRO A 932 19.59 28.02 -44.61
CA PRO A 932 20.64 28.41 -45.58
C PRO A 932 20.17 28.63 -47.03
N LEU A 933 18.87 28.81 -47.30
CA LEU A 933 18.41 29.08 -48.66
C LEU A 933 19.02 30.41 -49.16
N PRO A 934 19.64 30.47 -50.35
CA PRO A 934 20.23 31.70 -50.87
C PRO A 934 19.15 32.78 -51.05
N ASN A 935 19.37 33.94 -50.43
CA ASN A 935 18.52 35.12 -50.64
C ASN A 935 18.57 35.57 -52.10
N GLY A 936 17.42 35.63 -52.77
CA GLY A 936 17.29 36.34 -54.03
C GLY A 936 15.93 36.12 -54.71
N PRO A 937 15.03 37.10 -54.76
CA PRO A 937 13.99 37.09 -55.78
C PRO A 937 14.69 37.15 -57.13
N ARG A 938 14.45 36.18 -58.02
CA ARG A 938 14.54 36.51 -59.46
C ARG A 938 13.37 37.44 -59.72
N PRO A 939 13.57 38.73 -60.01
CA PRO A 939 12.48 39.58 -60.46
C PRO A 939 11.93 38.94 -61.73
N ILE A 940 10.68 38.46 -61.68
CA ILE A 940 9.95 38.19 -62.91
C ILE A 940 9.84 39.56 -63.60
N PRO A 941 10.29 39.72 -64.85
CA PRO A 941 10.23 40.99 -65.53
C PRO A 941 8.77 41.45 -65.52
N ARG A 942 8.51 42.66 -65.00
CA ARG A 942 7.25 43.37 -65.24
C ARG A 942 7.08 43.45 -66.75
N ARG A 943 6.21 42.61 -67.33
CA ARG A 943 5.62 42.94 -68.63
C ARG A 943 4.67 44.08 -68.38
N VAL A 944 5.12 45.27 -68.73
CA VAL A 944 4.27 46.44 -68.95
C VAL A 944 3.30 46.07 -70.06
N TYR A 945 2.01 46.04 -69.73
CA TYR A 945 0.91 46.32 -70.64
C TYR A 945 -0.18 47.05 -69.86
#